data_AF-A0A9E7INY4-F1
#
_entry.id   AF-A0A9E7INY4-F1
#
_cell.length_a   1.000
_cell.length_b   1.000
_cell.length_c   1.000
_cell.angle_alpha   90.00
_cell.angle_beta   90.00
_cell.angle_gamma   90.00
#
_symmetry.space_group_name_H-M   'P 1'
#
loop_
_entity.id
_entity.type
_entity.pdbx_description
1 polymer ?
#
loop_
_entity_poly.entity_id
_entity_poly.type
_entity_poly.pdbx_seq_one_letter_code
_entity_poly.pdbx_strand_id
1 'polypeptide(L)'
;MKKNAIFILVLISSILILLNNVSATDVNSTDVDCSVSNADVSISSDDSLNVISEHEAVSSGSTQHVISKYNYTQYFDGFGNLDSAAVKNGDTLILSGEFDNKHFNINRPVNIVGNNSIIREGYLYITSSDVNVSNIRIINNNSPGLILYRALNCNIWNNSIVTYGAFASIVNPGSKYNNISNNYFKSGTVSGKSYSTMVLGGADYNYIANNYLECDNANIIYISIWGSGAFHGGEANFNIFYNNTLKCMIDNPDAFCYGMQMMGFNNTIDSNVIIGTFRGISTYENSTVINNKIFNLTGVAYLSADRIGADYGIFVGDNCLVSNNTIANCLISSSAIYCGSNSIISNNNIDITGDGYGIYADGDNINVLNNIVSTVGKASIYQTGNLTGLTLYGNIINSSSGVGILLVKSSNSKYPSNVSVINNIVVMSSKYSINIKDVDKNSYNISDNKCYGIILTPDSEISHGNGSYTIYNVYGSFDNLTEAINSIVDGGVINLIGNIELISSDYYLRSGIVIDKNVTILGNNFQINANKFNTRIFNITSTGSLVLRNAVVLGANLLFSDLHSEDIKGIEKEYSGGAIFNSGNLTVIDSSFIHNNANLGGVIYNEGVATLINSNFRDNKAVSVNPYKWDDYGNSLEDDTILVFPEEGGCAGAIYNDGYLTVIDCYFFGNDAERSSGVIFNNGFLNVSNSEFLSNKASGPAAFCGAIYANSTTILKESNFHSTQASSGGVINSNNANLTIEDCNIHNNIAYYDHWGSQGGVIFSSGGNIDLINTNFTANSAGASAGVIEIYDIRGKANTNLSITGCNFDDNYGGSNGVIDMFSSGKLYIENSSFTRNKGGLEVSVINNRGGADMTIIDSVVKNNNAVGGISNVAATIYSNGANNVISGSVFDNNKGSNGGALWVTGKTIVSGSNFTNNKAIIDGGAIKNTGSLTIIDSYFIGNKGNGNAIHTYNRFKPNELIDNGYFDKDGKYHVIIIKPTEPVVPSNPDVPTKPDVPSKPEVPTKPDVPSNPNVPVTPSNPSQGGNTGGESKGNTSADNVTGDGNGTSSENPVNGNTSSEIVDVVIDVVSNGSSISSDLDGHFAVGVSDIIFTGVDSAVSSPSSSSSSSSSSSIGESSSNEQGSESKSYEVSKRVNKSAISTNNIIVTIVVILLVAILIGLGYYRNKKNEI
;
A
#
# COMPACT_ATOMS: atom_id res chain seq x y z
N MET A 1 -40.80 -6.64 -17.70
CA MET A 1 -40.06 -7.08 -18.92
C MET A 1 -39.43 -5.93 -19.71
N LYS A 2 -40.16 -4.97 -20.32
CA LYS A 2 -39.52 -3.91 -21.16
C LYS A 2 -38.44 -3.06 -20.44
N LYS A 3 -38.55 -2.80 -19.13
CA LYS A 3 -37.49 -2.07 -18.37
C LYS A 3 -36.18 -2.87 -18.24
N ASN A 4 -36.23 -4.18 -18.01
CA ASN A 4 -35.03 -5.00 -17.79
C ASN A 4 -34.27 -5.25 -19.10
N ALA A 5 -34.96 -5.34 -20.24
CA ALA A 5 -34.32 -5.49 -21.55
C ALA A 5 -33.47 -4.27 -21.95
N ILE A 6 -33.90 -3.06 -21.57
CA ILE A 6 -33.14 -1.82 -21.83
C ILE A 6 -31.88 -1.77 -20.95
N PHE A 7 -31.99 -2.16 -19.68
CA PHE A 7 -30.85 -2.23 -18.76
C PHE A 7 -29.78 -3.22 -19.25
N ILE A 8 -30.21 -4.39 -19.75
CA ILE A 8 -29.30 -5.39 -20.34
C ILE A 8 -28.67 -4.89 -21.65
N LEU A 9 -29.38 -4.17 -22.52
CA LEU A 9 -28.77 -3.55 -23.71
C LEU A 9 -27.72 -2.48 -23.37
N VAL A 10 -27.95 -1.68 -22.33
CA VAL A 10 -26.98 -0.67 -21.86
C VAL A 10 -25.74 -1.35 -21.27
N LEU A 11 -25.92 -2.45 -20.53
CA LEU A 11 -24.79 -3.24 -20.01
C LEU A 11 -23.96 -3.87 -21.14
N ILE A 12 -24.61 -4.46 -22.15
CA ILE A 12 -23.94 -5.10 -23.30
C ILE A 12 -23.22 -4.07 -24.18
N SER A 13 -23.82 -2.89 -24.43
CA SER A 13 -23.14 -1.82 -25.18
C SER A 13 -21.92 -1.26 -24.44
N SER A 14 -21.97 -1.18 -23.10
CA SER A 14 -20.82 -0.79 -22.29
C SER A 14 -19.67 -1.81 -22.41
N ILE A 15 -19.98 -3.11 -22.37
CA ILE A 15 -19.00 -4.20 -22.51
C ILE A 15 -18.37 -4.23 -23.92
N LEU A 16 -19.12 -3.95 -24.99
CA LEU A 16 -18.57 -3.87 -26.35
C LEU A 16 -17.64 -2.66 -26.57
N ILE A 17 -17.82 -1.56 -25.82
CA ILE A 17 -16.94 -0.39 -25.92
C ILE A 17 -15.56 -0.68 -25.29
N LEU A 18 -15.52 -1.45 -24.19
CA LEU A 18 -14.26 -1.88 -23.56
C LEU A 18 -13.42 -2.86 -24.42
N LEU A 19 -14.03 -3.58 -25.35
CA LEU A 19 -13.35 -4.61 -26.15
C LEU A 19 -12.73 -4.11 -27.48
N ASN A 20 -12.99 -2.86 -27.89
CA ASN A 20 -12.59 -2.35 -29.21
C ASN A 20 -11.22 -1.65 -29.26
N ASN A 21 -10.44 -1.63 -28.18
CA ASN A 21 -9.16 -0.91 -28.09
C ASN A 21 -7.90 -1.79 -28.29
N VAL A 22 -8.02 -2.98 -28.88
CA VAL A 22 -6.87 -3.84 -29.21
C VAL A 22 -6.81 -4.05 -30.73
N SER A 23 -6.02 -3.21 -31.41
CA SER A 23 -5.71 -3.38 -32.83
C SER A 23 -4.58 -4.38 -33.04
N ALA A 24 -4.83 -5.43 -33.83
CA ALA A 24 -3.82 -6.39 -34.23
C ALA A 24 -3.31 -6.10 -35.65
N THR A 25 -1.98 -6.03 -35.84
CA THR A 25 -1.31 -6.22 -37.13
C THR A 25 0.09 -6.81 -36.94
N ASP A 26 0.19 -8.09 -37.29
CA ASP A 26 1.28 -8.79 -38.01
C ASP A 26 2.69 -9.01 -37.44
N VAL A 27 3.16 -10.22 -37.74
CA VAL A 27 4.45 -10.83 -37.38
C VAL A 27 5.16 -11.22 -38.69
N ASN A 28 6.44 -10.83 -38.86
CA ASN A 28 7.52 -11.66 -39.44
C ASN A 28 8.74 -10.80 -39.87
N SER A 29 9.84 -10.90 -39.13
CA SER A 29 11.15 -11.31 -39.68
C SER A 29 12.20 -11.43 -38.55
N THR A 30 13.24 -12.21 -38.82
CA THR A 30 14.24 -12.68 -37.85
C THR A 30 15.36 -11.68 -37.62
N ASP A 31 15.70 -11.38 -36.35
CA ASP A 31 16.99 -11.75 -35.74
C ASP A 31 17.18 -11.16 -34.32
N VAL A 32 17.74 -11.98 -33.42
CA VAL A 32 18.20 -11.67 -32.03
C VAL A 32 17.19 -10.97 -31.11
N ASP A 33 16.40 -11.77 -30.41
CA ASP A 33 15.34 -11.30 -29.50
C ASP A 33 15.85 -11.05 -28.06
N CYS A 34 15.74 -9.80 -27.61
CA CYS A 34 15.81 -9.40 -26.20
C CYS A 34 14.60 -8.50 -25.86
N SER A 35 13.43 -8.82 -26.40
CA SER A 35 12.19 -8.11 -26.11
C SER A 35 11.58 -8.60 -24.79
N VAL A 36 11.43 -7.68 -23.84
CA VAL A 36 10.54 -7.87 -22.69
C VAL A 36 9.12 -7.81 -23.23
N SER A 37 8.35 -8.89 -23.08
CA SER A 37 6.98 -8.95 -23.58
C SER A 37 6.07 -7.94 -22.88
N ASN A 38 5.31 -7.16 -23.65
CA ASN A 38 4.29 -6.20 -23.18
C ASN A 38 3.03 -6.90 -22.59
N ALA A 39 3.22 -7.95 -21.79
CA ALA A 39 2.18 -8.74 -21.14
C ALA A 39 2.17 -8.57 -19.60
N ASP A 40 3.28 -8.13 -19.00
CA ASP A 40 3.46 -8.04 -17.54
C ASP A 40 3.28 -6.61 -16.98
N VAL A 41 2.25 -5.91 -17.45
CA VAL A 41 1.67 -4.76 -16.73
C VAL A 41 0.30 -5.16 -16.22
N SER A 42 0.28 -5.98 -15.17
CA SER A 42 -0.91 -6.14 -14.35
C SER A 42 -1.19 -4.81 -13.64
N ILE A 43 -2.23 -4.12 -14.09
CA ILE A 43 -2.75 -2.93 -13.40
C ILE A 43 -3.39 -3.41 -12.09
N SER A 44 -2.60 -3.42 -11.02
CA SER A 44 -3.14 -3.49 -9.66
C SER A 44 -3.80 -2.15 -9.35
N SER A 45 -5.13 -2.13 -9.34
CA SER A 45 -5.89 -1.08 -8.67
C SER A 45 -5.68 -1.23 -7.17
N ASP A 46 -4.61 -0.61 -6.66
CA ASP A 46 -4.33 -0.58 -5.23
C ASP A 46 -5.03 0.64 -4.61
N ASP A 47 -6.18 0.41 -3.99
CA ASP A 47 -7.01 1.43 -3.34
C ASP A 47 -6.46 1.84 -1.95
N SER A 48 -5.18 1.57 -1.65
CA SER A 48 -4.54 1.75 -0.33
C SER A 48 -3.69 3.01 -0.16
N LEU A 49 -4.03 4.11 -0.85
CA LEU A 49 -3.52 5.46 -0.54
C LEU A 49 -4.67 6.45 -0.40
N ASN A 50 -5.42 6.34 0.70
CA ASN A 50 -6.55 7.21 1.00
C ASN A 50 -6.12 8.55 1.61
N VAL A 51 -5.26 9.28 0.89
CA VAL A 51 -4.86 10.65 1.21
C VAL A 51 -5.42 11.58 0.13
N ILE A 52 -6.55 12.21 0.46
CA ILE A 52 -7.29 13.20 -0.35
C ILE A 52 -8.00 12.60 -1.59
N SER A 53 -8.99 11.74 -1.36
CA SER A 53 -10.08 11.49 -2.34
C SER A 53 -11.48 11.95 -1.87
N GLU A 54 -11.63 12.40 -0.61
CA GLU A 54 -12.83 13.09 -0.14
C GLU A 54 -12.77 14.60 -0.44
N HIS A 55 -13.15 14.98 -1.67
CA HIS A 55 -13.57 16.34 -1.96
C HIS A 55 -15.00 16.37 -2.48
N GLU A 56 -15.84 17.11 -1.75
CA GLU A 56 -17.28 17.17 -1.91
C GLU A 56 -17.67 17.49 -3.36
N ALA A 57 -18.61 16.74 -3.91
CA ALA A 57 -19.22 17.08 -5.19
C ALA A 57 -19.84 18.49 -5.11
N VAL A 58 -19.35 19.41 -5.95
CA VAL A 58 -19.83 20.80 -6.00
C VAL A 58 -21.36 20.80 -6.11
N SER A 59 -21.98 21.56 -5.20
CA SER A 59 -23.41 21.56 -4.84
C SER A 59 -24.42 21.13 -5.92
N SER A 60 -25.37 20.29 -5.52
CA SER A 60 -26.53 19.90 -6.34
C SER A 60 -27.40 21.11 -6.75
N GLY A 61 -27.15 21.63 -7.95
CA GLY A 61 -27.89 22.76 -8.54
C GLY A 61 -27.40 23.21 -9.93
N SER A 62 -26.38 22.55 -10.47
CA SER A 62 -25.67 22.89 -11.72
C SER A 62 -26.48 22.65 -13.00
N THR A 63 -26.41 23.56 -13.96
CA THR A 63 -26.93 23.35 -15.33
C THR A 63 -25.92 22.58 -16.18
N GLN A 64 -26.41 21.74 -17.11
CA GLN A 64 -25.56 21.06 -18.10
C GLN A 64 -25.69 21.75 -19.46
N HIS A 65 -24.54 22.09 -20.06
CA HIS A 65 -24.46 22.78 -21.35
C HIS A 65 -23.74 21.89 -22.35
N VAL A 66 -24.42 21.46 -23.42
CA VAL A 66 -23.79 20.68 -24.50
C VAL A 66 -23.22 21.64 -25.55
N ILE A 67 -21.90 21.63 -25.68
CA ILE A 67 -21.13 22.56 -26.50
C ILE A 67 -20.49 21.80 -27.66
N SER A 68 -20.50 22.41 -28.83
CA SER A 68 -19.92 21.95 -30.09
C SER A 68 -19.34 23.16 -30.84
N LYS A 69 -18.57 22.94 -31.91
CA LYS A 69 -18.09 24.06 -32.75
C LYS A 69 -19.18 25.00 -33.29
N TYR A 70 -20.43 24.53 -33.40
CA TYR A 70 -21.55 25.30 -33.96
C TYR A 70 -22.22 26.25 -32.96
N ASN A 71 -22.14 25.96 -31.66
CA ASN A 71 -22.74 26.77 -30.59
C ASN A 71 -21.72 27.29 -29.56
N TYR A 72 -20.42 27.05 -29.78
CA TYR A 72 -19.31 27.54 -28.96
C TYR A 72 -19.46 29.02 -28.55
N THR A 73 -19.84 29.90 -29.50
CA THR A 73 -19.98 31.35 -29.25
C THR A 73 -21.18 31.75 -28.39
N GLN A 74 -21.95 30.78 -27.88
CA GLN A 74 -23.00 31.00 -26.87
C GLN A 74 -22.47 30.89 -25.43
N TYR A 75 -21.27 30.29 -25.26
CA TYR A 75 -20.68 29.98 -23.95
C TYR A 75 -19.25 30.53 -23.80
N PHE A 76 -18.56 30.77 -24.92
CA PHE A 76 -17.20 31.28 -24.99
C PHE A 76 -17.09 32.43 -25.98
N ASP A 77 -16.29 33.46 -25.67
CA ASP A 77 -15.98 34.54 -26.61
C ASP A 77 -14.97 34.10 -27.70
N GLY A 78 -14.61 35.03 -28.59
CA GLY A 78 -13.63 34.78 -29.66
C GLY A 78 -12.21 34.47 -29.18
N PHE A 79 -11.89 34.71 -27.91
CA PHE A 79 -10.61 34.43 -27.26
C PHE A 79 -10.66 33.20 -26.34
N GLY A 80 -11.84 32.58 -26.18
CA GLY A 80 -12.04 31.41 -25.31
C GLY A 80 -12.45 31.75 -23.87
N ASN A 81 -12.80 32.99 -23.54
CA ASN A 81 -13.26 33.33 -22.20
C ASN A 81 -14.73 32.93 -22.01
N LEU A 82 -15.05 32.33 -20.86
CA LEU A 82 -16.41 31.98 -20.47
C LEU A 82 -17.34 33.21 -20.45
N ASP A 83 -18.48 33.12 -21.14
CA ASP A 83 -19.55 34.11 -21.03
C ASP A 83 -20.20 33.99 -19.65
N SER A 84 -20.03 35.04 -18.85
CA SER A 84 -20.57 35.13 -17.49
C SER A 84 -22.09 35.12 -17.40
N ALA A 85 -22.80 35.47 -18.49
CA ALA A 85 -24.24 35.38 -18.57
C ALA A 85 -24.70 33.92 -18.76
N ALA A 86 -23.99 33.15 -19.59
CA ALA A 86 -24.36 31.78 -19.97
C ALA A 86 -23.91 30.71 -18.96
N VAL A 87 -22.69 30.81 -18.40
CA VAL A 87 -22.11 29.77 -17.53
C VAL A 87 -21.97 30.25 -16.08
N LYS A 88 -22.50 29.47 -15.13
CA LYS A 88 -22.47 29.75 -13.68
C LYS A 88 -21.53 28.80 -12.94
N ASN A 89 -21.23 29.13 -11.69
CA ASN A 89 -20.39 28.29 -10.84
C ASN A 89 -21.09 26.93 -10.61
N GLY A 90 -20.32 25.84 -10.74
CA GLY A 90 -20.81 24.46 -10.65
C GLY A 90 -21.39 23.90 -11.94
N ASP A 91 -21.67 24.71 -12.97
CA ASP A 91 -22.20 24.22 -14.25
C ASP A 91 -21.28 23.18 -14.90
N THR A 92 -21.88 22.28 -15.69
CA THR A 92 -21.16 21.21 -16.40
C THR A 92 -21.16 21.48 -17.90
N LEU A 93 -19.97 21.63 -18.48
CA LEU A 93 -19.72 21.89 -19.89
C LEU A 93 -19.39 20.57 -20.60
N ILE A 94 -20.34 20.04 -21.35
CA ILE A 94 -20.18 18.79 -22.10
C ILE A 94 -19.68 19.15 -23.50
N LEU A 95 -18.38 18.97 -23.74
CA LEU A 95 -17.77 19.24 -25.04
C LEU A 95 -18.03 18.06 -25.98
N SER A 96 -18.55 18.32 -27.19
CA SER A 96 -18.96 17.27 -28.13
C SER A 96 -18.46 17.56 -29.54
N GLY A 97 -17.73 16.59 -30.11
CA GLY A 97 -17.15 16.69 -31.46
C GLY A 97 -15.88 17.56 -31.53
N GLU A 98 -15.59 18.05 -32.73
CA GLU A 98 -14.29 18.67 -33.03
C GLU A 98 -14.29 20.19 -32.87
N PHE A 99 -13.21 20.73 -32.31
CA PHE A 99 -13.00 22.14 -32.01
C PHE A 99 -11.64 22.61 -32.55
N ASP A 100 -11.62 23.10 -33.79
CA ASP A 100 -10.40 23.57 -34.44
C ASP A 100 -10.15 25.06 -34.13
N ASN A 101 -8.94 25.40 -33.65
CA ASN A 101 -8.51 26.73 -33.22
C ASN A 101 -9.47 27.36 -32.19
N LYS A 102 -9.82 26.61 -31.14
CA LYS A 102 -10.67 27.06 -30.03
C LYS A 102 -9.95 26.90 -28.69
N HIS A 103 -9.97 27.97 -27.90
CA HIS A 103 -9.35 28.01 -26.57
C HIS A 103 -10.43 27.95 -25.49
N PHE A 104 -10.08 27.49 -24.30
CA PHE A 104 -11.02 27.30 -23.20
C PHE A 104 -10.40 27.91 -21.92
N ASN A 105 -10.70 29.18 -21.66
CA ASN A 105 -10.18 29.94 -20.53
C ASN A 105 -11.19 29.86 -19.37
N ILE A 106 -10.87 29.02 -18.39
CA ILE A 106 -11.74 28.65 -17.28
C ILE A 106 -11.40 29.49 -16.05
N ASN A 107 -12.25 30.48 -15.78
CA ASN A 107 -12.07 31.48 -14.73
C ASN A 107 -13.12 31.40 -13.61
N ARG A 108 -13.82 30.27 -13.50
CA ARG A 108 -14.77 29.97 -12.41
C ARG A 108 -14.87 28.45 -12.17
N PRO A 109 -15.36 27.98 -11.01
CA PRO A 109 -15.59 26.57 -10.74
C PRO A 109 -16.62 25.98 -11.69
N VAL A 110 -16.24 24.96 -12.47
CA VAL A 110 -17.10 24.23 -13.42
C VAL A 110 -16.61 22.79 -13.58
N ASN A 111 -17.49 21.92 -14.06
CA ASN A 111 -17.11 20.61 -14.58
C ASN A 111 -16.98 20.68 -16.10
N ILE A 112 -15.96 20.05 -16.68
CA ILE A 112 -15.73 19.95 -18.12
C ILE A 112 -15.60 18.48 -18.47
N VAL A 113 -16.48 18.00 -19.35
CA VAL A 113 -16.56 16.58 -19.71
C VAL A 113 -16.55 16.44 -21.22
N GLY A 114 -15.55 15.73 -21.75
CA GLY A 114 -15.51 15.35 -23.15
C GLY A 114 -16.50 14.23 -23.48
N ASN A 115 -17.23 14.41 -24.58
CA ASN A 115 -18.10 13.43 -25.20
C ASN A 115 -17.63 13.25 -26.65
N ASN A 116 -16.62 12.39 -26.85
CA ASN A 116 -15.88 12.26 -28.11
C ASN A 116 -15.36 13.62 -28.63
N SER A 117 -14.91 14.50 -27.72
CA SER A 117 -14.40 15.82 -28.06
C SER A 117 -12.94 15.78 -28.48
N ILE A 118 -12.61 16.45 -29.59
CA ILE A 118 -11.22 16.66 -30.03
C ILE A 118 -10.97 18.15 -30.22
N ILE A 119 -10.07 18.72 -29.45
CA ILE A 119 -9.60 20.11 -29.58
C ILE A 119 -8.30 20.09 -30.41
N ARG A 120 -8.23 20.91 -31.46
CA ARG A 120 -7.04 21.03 -32.33
C ARG A 120 -6.53 22.45 -32.40
N GLU A 121 -5.22 22.63 -32.23
CA GLU A 121 -4.57 23.94 -32.07
C GLU A 121 -5.31 24.82 -31.03
N GLY A 122 -5.70 24.19 -29.93
CA GLY A 122 -6.51 24.78 -28.87
C GLY A 122 -6.03 24.31 -27.50
N TYR A 123 -6.34 25.06 -26.45
CA TYR A 123 -5.81 24.79 -25.11
C TYR A 123 -6.88 25.00 -24.04
N LEU A 124 -6.68 24.34 -22.90
CA LEU A 124 -7.46 24.53 -21.69
C LEU A 124 -6.63 25.31 -20.67
N TYR A 125 -7.04 26.53 -20.35
CA TYR A 125 -6.35 27.41 -19.42
C TYR A 125 -7.19 27.65 -18.16
N ILE A 126 -6.79 27.03 -17.06
CA ILE A 126 -7.51 27.02 -15.79
C ILE A 126 -6.89 28.04 -14.85
N THR A 127 -7.71 29.01 -14.43
CA THR A 127 -7.35 30.13 -13.53
C THR A 127 -8.27 30.24 -12.32
N SER A 128 -9.14 29.24 -12.13
CA SER A 128 -10.06 29.10 -11.00
C SER A 128 -9.71 27.89 -10.16
N SER A 129 -10.09 27.95 -8.90
CA SER A 129 -10.22 26.77 -8.03
C SER A 129 -11.42 25.90 -8.41
N ASP A 130 -11.40 24.67 -7.90
CA ASP A 130 -12.52 23.71 -7.87
C ASP A 130 -13.08 23.41 -9.28
N VAL A 131 -12.19 23.24 -10.25
CA VAL A 131 -12.50 22.87 -11.64
C VAL A 131 -12.23 21.38 -11.86
N ASN A 132 -13.22 20.67 -12.40
CA ASN A 132 -13.08 19.25 -12.76
C ASN A 132 -13.00 19.09 -14.29
N VAL A 133 -12.05 18.31 -14.80
CA VAL A 133 -11.79 18.12 -16.24
C VAL A 133 -11.63 16.64 -16.56
N SER A 134 -12.45 16.11 -17.47
CA SER A 134 -12.35 14.71 -17.86
C SER A 134 -12.72 14.41 -19.31
N ASN A 135 -12.21 13.29 -19.82
CA ASN A 135 -12.55 12.69 -21.11
C ASN A 135 -12.27 13.57 -22.35
N ILE A 136 -11.48 14.64 -22.23
CA ILE A 136 -11.13 15.50 -23.38
C ILE A 136 -9.89 14.99 -24.11
N ARG A 137 -9.85 15.21 -25.43
CA ARG A 137 -8.66 14.99 -26.27
C ARG A 137 -8.18 16.32 -26.85
N ILE A 138 -6.90 16.62 -26.71
CA ILE A 138 -6.23 17.80 -27.29
C ILE A 138 -5.09 17.33 -28.21
N ILE A 139 -4.97 17.91 -29.40
CA ILE A 139 -3.90 17.63 -30.38
C ILE A 139 -3.40 18.95 -30.97
N ASN A 140 -2.19 19.36 -30.62
CA ASN A 140 -1.59 20.62 -31.08
C ASN A 140 -0.19 20.41 -31.68
N ASN A 141 0.17 21.20 -32.69
CA ASN A 141 1.53 21.22 -33.21
C ASN A 141 2.40 22.22 -32.45
N ASN A 142 1.93 23.45 -32.20
CA ASN A 142 2.76 24.53 -31.64
C ASN A 142 2.18 25.23 -30.41
N SER A 143 1.03 24.77 -29.90
CA SER A 143 0.36 25.34 -28.73
C SER A 143 0.37 24.36 -27.55
N PRO A 144 0.53 24.82 -26.29
CA PRO A 144 0.42 23.95 -25.13
C PRO A 144 -1.00 23.37 -25.02
N GLY A 145 -1.15 22.23 -24.35
CA GLY A 145 -2.46 21.57 -24.22
C GLY A 145 -3.25 22.05 -23.00
N LEU A 146 -2.68 21.84 -21.82
CA LEU A 146 -3.25 22.17 -20.52
C LEU A 146 -2.38 23.19 -19.80
N ILE A 147 -3.00 24.22 -19.20
CA ILE A 147 -2.32 25.23 -18.38
C ILE A 147 -3.13 25.44 -17.10
N LEU A 148 -2.51 25.30 -15.94
CA LEU A 148 -3.03 25.73 -14.64
C LEU A 148 -2.25 26.96 -14.19
N TYR A 149 -2.91 28.00 -13.70
CA TYR A 149 -2.26 29.15 -13.08
C TYR A 149 -3.10 29.70 -11.94
N ARG A 150 -2.57 29.65 -10.71
CA ARG A 150 -3.30 29.99 -9.46
C ARG A 150 -4.58 29.16 -9.26
N ALA A 151 -4.63 27.96 -9.84
CA ALA A 151 -5.73 27.02 -9.71
C ALA A 151 -5.55 26.15 -8.46
N LEU A 152 -6.59 26.03 -7.63
CA LEU A 152 -6.55 25.25 -6.39
C LEU A 152 -7.59 24.13 -6.42
N ASN A 153 -7.29 22.96 -5.87
CA ASN A 153 -8.24 21.85 -5.73
C ASN A 153 -8.87 21.36 -7.06
N CYS A 154 -8.22 21.56 -8.20
CA CYS A 154 -8.74 21.12 -9.49
C CYS A 154 -8.43 19.64 -9.71
N ASN A 155 -9.41 18.89 -10.24
CA ASN A 155 -9.26 17.47 -10.58
C ASN A 155 -9.25 17.29 -12.09
N ILE A 156 -8.19 16.68 -12.63
CA ILE A 156 -7.96 16.54 -14.07
C ILE A 156 -7.63 15.08 -14.35
N TRP A 157 -8.60 14.34 -14.92
CA TRP A 157 -8.46 12.90 -15.10
C TRP A 157 -8.96 12.34 -16.43
N ASN A 158 -8.41 11.20 -16.86
CA ASN A 158 -8.81 10.49 -18.08
C ASN A 158 -8.82 11.38 -19.35
N ASN A 159 -7.83 12.27 -19.47
CA ASN A 159 -7.65 13.14 -20.63
C ASN A 159 -6.49 12.64 -21.51
N SER A 160 -6.52 12.97 -22.81
CA SER A 160 -5.47 12.62 -23.77
C SER A 160 -4.95 13.89 -24.45
N ILE A 161 -3.75 14.33 -24.09
CA ILE A 161 -3.19 15.62 -24.51
C ILE A 161 -1.87 15.40 -25.24
N VAL A 162 -1.85 15.69 -26.53
CA VAL A 162 -0.72 15.45 -27.43
C VAL A 162 -0.25 16.77 -28.04
N THR A 163 1.02 17.09 -27.84
CA THR A 163 1.72 18.22 -28.45
C THR A 163 2.94 17.74 -29.23
N TYR A 164 3.43 18.55 -30.19
CA TYR A 164 4.67 18.23 -30.94
C TYR A 164 5.74 19.34 -30.89
N GLY A 165 5.38 20.56 -30.49
CA GLY A 165 6.27 21.73 -30.46
C GLY A 165 5.98 22.68 -29.29
N ALA A 166 5.36 22.16 -28.23
CA ALA A 166 5.00 22.87 -27.01
C ALA A 166 4.80 21.87 -25.85
N PHE A 167 4.74 22.36 -24.61
CA PHE A 167 4.48 21.52 -23.43
C PHE A 167 3.05 20.95 -23.45
N ALA A 168 2.87 19.67 -23.16
CA ALA A 168 1.53 19.08 -23.10
C ALA A 168 0.75 19.59 -21.88
N SER A 169 1.41 19.70 -20.73
CA SER A 169 0.86 20.27 -19.49
C SER A 169 1.80 21.30 -18.86
N ILE A 170 1.24 22.40 -18.37
CA ILE A 170 1.92 23.49 -17.66
C ILE A 170 1.21 23.74 -16.32
N VAL A 171 1.93 23.63 -15.21
CA VAL A 171 1.42 23.97 -13.86
C VAL A 171 2.21 25.16 -13.33
N ASN A 172 1.66 26.36 -13.51
CA ASN A 172 2.29 27.65 -13.20
C ASN A 172 2.06 28.09 -11.73
N PRO A 173 2.77 29.15 -11.27
CA PRO A 173 2.86 29.48 -9.85
C PRO A 173 1.53 29.74 -9.16
N GLY A 174 1.48 29.33 -7.88
CA GLY A 174 0.29 29.43 -7.05
C GLY A 174 -0.78 28.38 -7.35
N SER A 175 -0.55 27.46 -8.29
CA SER A 175 -1.43 26.30 -8.48
C SER A 175 -1.06 25.21 -7.47
N LYS A 176 -1.99 24.85 -6.58
CA LYS A 176 -1.73 23.96 -5.43
C LYS A 176 -2.90 23.02 -5.16
N TYR A 177 -2.64 21.89 -4.52
CA TYR A 177 -3.67 20.88 -4.17
C TYR A 177 -4.45 20.35 -5.38
N ASN A 178 -3.88 20.42 -6.58
CA ASN A 178 -4.52 19.88 -7.78
C ASN A 178 -4.21 18.39 -7.92
N ASN A 179 -5.21 17.60 -8.30
CA ASN A 179 -5.10 16.19 -8.63
C ASN A 179 -5.05 16.05 -10.15
N ILE A 180 -3.89 15.69 -10.70
CA ILE A 180 -3.70 15.41 -12.13
C ILE A 180 -3.43 13.91 -12.24
N SER A 181 -4.44 13.11 -12.56
CA SER A 181 -4.30 11.66 -12.53
C SER A 181 -4.97 10.87 -13.65
N ASN A 182 -4.45 9.69 -13.98
CA ASN A 182 -5.01 8.82 -15.02
C ASN A 182 -5.07 9.49 -16.42
N ASN A 183 -4.16 10.40 -16.74
CA ASN A 183 -4.12 11.07 -18.05
C ASN A 183 -3.01 10.49 -18.95
N TYR A 184 -3.20 10.61 -20.26
CA TYR A 184 -2.15 10.41 -21.27
C TYR A 184 -1.63 11.76 -21.73
N PHE A 185 -0.33 12.02 -21.53
CA PHE A 185 0.35 13.22 -22.03
C PHE A 185 1.46 12.82 -23.01
N LYS A 186 1.60 13.55 -24.12
CA LYS A 186 2.71 13.37 -25.06
C LYS A 186 3.23 14.71 -25.54
N SER A 187 4.56 14.87 -25.58
CA SER A 187 5.24 15.97 -26.24
C SER A 187 6.30 15.45 -27.21
N GLY A 188 6.10 15.66 -28.50
CA GLY A 188 7.03 15.28 -29.57
C GLY A 188 8.04 16.38 -29.94
N THR A 189 8.63 16.21 -31.12
CA THR A 189 9.64 17.09 -31.72
C THR A 189 9.10 17.78 -32.98
N VAL A 190 9.29 19.10 -33.06
CA VAL A 190 9.02 19.92 -34.26
C VAL A 190 10.28 20.71 -34.60
N SER A 191 10.66 20.70 -35.88
CA SER A 191 11.82 21.45 -36.39
C SER A 191 13.13 21.20 -35.63
N GLY A 192 13.35 19.96 -35.18
CA GLY A 192 14.54 19.55 -34.42
C GLY A 192 14.56 19.97 -32.95
N LYS A 193 13.46 20.52 -32.41
CA LYS A 193 13.34 20.90 -30.99
C LYS A 193 12.25 20.08 -30.30
N SER A 194 12.65 19.33 -29.27
CA SER A 194 11.74 18.64 -28.34
C SER A 194 11.36 19.57 -27.19
N TYR A 195 10.20 19.30 -26.57
CA TYR A 195 9.71 20.02 -25.39
C TYR A 195 9.33 19.04 -24.29
N SER A 196 9.48 19.46 -23.03
CA SER A 196 9.01 18.67 -21.89
C SER A 196 7.53 18.35 -21.95
N THR A 197 7.14 17.17 -21.46
CA THR A 197 5.75 16.73 -21.51
C THR A 197 4.92 17.43 -20.44
N MET A 198 5.43 17.52 -19.21
CA MET A 198 4.83 18.28 -18.12
C MET A 198 5.87 19.21 -17.48
N VAL A 199 5.51 20.48 -17.28
CA VAL A 199 6.35 21.47 -16.59
C VAL A 199 5.65 22.05 -15.37
N LEU A 200 6.39 22.24 -14.28
CA LEU A 200 5.94 22.80 -13.01
C LEU A 200 6.84 23.97 -12.61
N GLY A 201 6.24 25.02 -12.04
CA GLY A 201 6.99 26.15 -11.50
C GLY A 201 6.17 26.90 -10.46
N GLY A 202 6.71 27.12 -9.26
CA GLY A 202 6.01 27.80 -8.16
C GLY A 202 4.71 27.10 -7.71
N ALA A 203 4.57 25.82 -8.00
CA ALA A 203 3.34 25.03 -7.88
C ALA A 203 3.52 23.95 -6.81
N ASP A 204 3.20 24.29 -5.57
CA ASP A 204 3.42 23.41 -4.40
C ASP A 204 2.21 22.50 -4.12
N TYR A 205 2.40 21.38 -3.42
CA TYR A 205 1.34 20.50 -2.92
C TYR A 205 0.40 19.90 -3.98
N ASN A 206 0.87 19.61 -5.19
CA ASN A 206 0.06 18.93 -6.21
C ASN A 206 0.27 17.41 -6.19
N TYR A 207 -0.80 16.67 -6.50
CA TYR A 207 -0.79 15.21 -6.62
C TYR A 207 -0.84 14.84 -8.10
N ILE A 208 0.24 14.24 -8.61
CA ILE A 208 0.40 13.85 -10.01
C ILE A 208 0.57 12.34 -10.05
N ALA A 209 -0.50 11.61 -10.40
CA ALA A 209 -0.54 10.17 -10.17
C ALA A 209 -1.13 9.33 -11.31
N ASN A 210 -0.66 8.10 -11.50
CA ASN A 210 -1.23 7.15 -12.48
C ASN A 210 -1.26 7.68 -13.93
N ASN A 211 -0.44 8.69 -14.29
CA ASN A 211 -0.40 9.23 -15.64
C ASN A 211 0.61 8.46 -16.51
N TYR A 212 0.35 8.42 -17.83
CA TYR A 212 1.30 7.92 -18.82
C TYR A 212 1.82 9.09 -19.65
N LEU A 213 3.14 9.32 -19.60
CA LEU A 213 3.81 10.47 -20.21
C LEU A 213 4.87 10.02 -21.23
N GLU A 214 4.75 10.49 -22.46
CA GLU A 214 5.75 10.30 -23.51
C GLU A 214 6.49 11.61 -23.83
N CYS A 215 7.80 11.55 -23.99
CA CYS A 215 8.60 12.63 -24.58
C CYS A 215 9.57 12.05 -25.63
N ASP A 216 9.97 12.86 -26.60
CA ASP A 216 11.12 12.54 -27.45
C ASP A 216 12.43 12.83 -26.68
N ASN A 217 13.10 13.96 -26.95
CA ASN A 217 14.44 14.26 -26.43
C ASN A 217 14.45 15.48 -25.47
N ALA A 218 13.65 15.42 -24.42
CA ALA A 218 13.62 16.45 -23.36
C ALA A 218 13.20 15.82 -22.00
N ASN A 219 13.22 16.62 -20.93
CA ASN A 219 12.73 16.21 -19.61
C ASN A 219 11.24 15.82 -19.68
N ILE A 220 10.85 14.61 -19.30
CA ILE A 220 9.45 14.16 -19.37
C ILE A 220 8.60 14.95 -18.36
N ILE A 221 9.02 14.98 -17.09
CA ILE A 221 8.50 15.93 -16.07
C ILE A 221 9.64 16.84 -15.63
N TYR A 222 9.38 18.15 -15.59
CA TYR A 222 10.37 19.17 -15.23
C TYR A 222 9.79 20.22 -14.28
N ILE A 223 10.19 20.18 -12.99
CA ILE A 223 10.12 21.37 -12.14
C ILE A 223 11.31 22.26 -12.50
N SER A 224 11.04 23.50 -12.89
CA SER A 224 12.05 24.46 -13.32
C SER A 224 11.88 25.80 -12.63
N ILE A 225 12.97 26.32 -12.05
CA ILE A 225 13.02 27.70 -11.55
C ILE A 225 13.00 28.75 -12.68
N TRP A 226 13.33 28.33 -13.92
CA TRP A 226 13.39 29.18 -15.10
C TRP A 226 12.10 29.06 -15.93
N GLY A 227 11.45 30.18 -16.23
CA GLY A 227 10.26 30.25 -17.10
C GLY A 227 10.58 30.62 -18.55
N SER A 228 9.66 30.30 -19.45
CA SER A 228 9.69 30.73 -20.85
C SER A 228 8.29 30.65 -21.48
N GLY A 229 7.89 31.71 -22.21
CA GLY A 229 6.60 31.76 -22.91
C GLY A 229 5.42 31.66 -21.93
N ALA A 230 4.53 30.69 -22.14
CA ALA A 230 3.38 30.43 -21.28
C ALA A 230 3.72 29.71 -19.96
N PHE A 231 4.97 29.26 -19.79
CA PHE A 231 5.44 28.62 -18.57
C PHE A 231 6.21 29.63 -17.69
N HIS A 232 5.80 29.74 -16.44
CA HIS A 232 6.39 30.61 -15.43
C HIS A 232 7.16 29.74 -14.43
N GLY A 233 8.48 29.89 -14.37
CA GLY A 233 9.33 29.11 -13.48
C GLY A 233 9.22 29.53 -12.01
N GLY A 234 9.68 28.63 -11.15
CA GLY A 234 9.83 28.83 -9.70
C GLY A 234 10.04 27.48 -9.02
N GLU A 235 10.62 27.46 -7.82
CA GLU A 235 10.72 26.24 -7.03
C GLU A 235 9.31 25.68 -6.75
N ALA A 236 9.14 24.37 -6.84
CA ALA A 236 7.86 23.71 -6.56
C ALA A 236 8.09 22.59 -5.53
N ASN A 237 7.40 22.67 -4.41
CA ASN A 237 7.71 21.92 -3.19
C ASN A 237 6.52 21.07 -2.73
N PHE A 238 6.77 20.04 -1.94
CA PHE A 238 5.72 19.19 -1.35
C PHE A 238 4.78 18.54 -2.38
N ASN A 239 5.21 18.39 -3.64
CA ASN A 239 4.45 17.67 -4.65
C ASN A 239 4.67 16.16 -4.51
N ILE A 240 3.67 15.37 -4.89
CA ILE A 240 3.71 13.92 -4.88
C ILE A 240 3.55 13.42 -6.32
N PHE A 241 4.55 12.68 -6.79
CA PHE A 241 4.56 12.00 -8.08
C PHE A 241 4.43 10.50 -7.83
N TYR A 242 3.23 9.94 -8.03
CA TYR A 242 2.91 8.55 -7.66
C TYR A 242 2.53 7.67 -8.85
N ASN A 243 3.19 6.52 -9.02
CA ASN A 243 2.79 5.49 -10.00
C ASN A 243 2.60 6.01 -11.45
N ASN A 244 3.37 7.01 -11.88
CA ASN A 244 3.34 7.47 -13.26
C ASN A 244 4.28 6.60 -14.13
N THR A 245 3.92 6.40 -15.40
CA THR A 245 4.82 5.80 -16.40
C THR A 245 5.38 6.90 -17.30
N LEU A 246 6.71 7.00 -17.36
CA LEU A 246 7.46 8.02 -18.09
C LEU A 246 8.34 7.32 -19.14
N LYS A 247 8.09 7.59 -20.42
CA LYS A 247 8.79 6.93 -21.54
C LYS A 247 9.46 7.92 -22.49
N CYS A 248 10.75 7.72 -22.72
CA CYS A 248 11.43 8.31 -23.87
C CYS A 248 11.06 7.54 -25.15
N MET A 249 10.78 8.28 -26.22
CA MET A 249 10.32 7.73 -27.50
C MET A 249 11.43 7.58 -28.55
N ILE A 250 12.69 7.84 -28.19
CA ILE A 250 13.86 7.67 -29.04
C ILE A 250 14.90 6.76 -28.37
N ASP A 251 15.60 5.94 -29.16
CA ASP A 251 16.53 4.94 -28.63
C ASP A 251 17.86 5.52 -28.12
N ASN A 252 18.18 6.75 -28.51
CA ASN A 252 19.45 7.42 -28.22
C ASN A 252 19.21 8.89 -27.83
N PRO A 253 18.65 9.14 -26.64
CA PRO A 253 18.52 10.50 -26.13
C PRO A 253 19.87 11.12 -25.78
N ASP A 254 19.89 12.45 -25.71
CA ASP A 254 21.05 13.22 -25.28
C ASP A 254 20.92 13.72 -23.82
N ALA A 255 21.95 14.44 -23.37
CA ALA A 255 22.06 14.98 -22.02
C ALA A 255 20.97 15.98 -21.58
N PHE A 256 19.94 16.27 -22.38
CA PHE A 256 18.76 17.04 -21.99
C PHE A 256 17.50 16.19 -21.76
N CYS A 257 17.59 14.86 -21.87
CA CYS A 257 16.46 13.95 -21.61
C CYS A 257 16.52 13.31 -20.21
N TYR A 258 15.80 13.90 -19.27
CA TYR A 258 15.58 13.32 -17.94
C TYR A 258 14.18 12.66 -17.89
N GLY A 259 14.03 11.59 -17.13
CA GLY A 259 12.69 11.15 -16.71
C GLY A 259 12.06 12.23 -15.84
N MET A 260 12.74 12.59 -14.75
CA MET A 260 12.30 13.61 -13.82
C MET A 260 13.47 14.52 -13.42
N GLN A 261 13.35 15.83 -13.72
CA GLN A 261 14.20 16.87 -13.16
C GLN A 261 13.37 17.76 -12.22
N MET A 262 13.73 17.78 -10.93
CA MET A 262 12.93 18.35 -9.86
C MET A 262 13.70 19.46 -9.14
N MET A 263 13.59 20.71 -9.62
CA MET A 263 14.16 21.90 -8.96
C MET A 263 13.23 22.42 -7.85
N GLY A 264 13.15 21.69 -6.73
CA GLY A 264 12.36 22.07 -5.55
C GLY A 264 12.45 21.03 -4.44
N PHE A 265 12.11 21.43 -3.23
CA PHE A 265 12.39 20.68 -1.99
C PHE A 265 11.18 19.89 -1.49
N ASN A 266 11.42 18.90 -0.63
CA ASN A 266 10.37 18.12 0.05
C ASN A 266 9.38 17.42 -0.91
N ASN A 267 9.82 17.08 -2.14
CA ASN A 267 8.97 16.38 -3.10
C ASN A 267 9.05 14.86 -2.86
N THR A 268 7.92 14.16 -3.01
CA THR A 268 7.84 12.70 -2.93
C THR A 268 7.69 12.11 -4.33
N ILE A 269 8.56 11.17 -4.65
CA ILE A 269 8.66 10.52 -5.96
C ILE A 269 8.57 9.02 -5.70
N ASP A 270 7.37 8.46 -5.87
CA ASP A 270 7.03 7.12 -5.41
C ASP A 270 6.47 6.24 -6.55
N SER A 271 6.99 5.02 -6.66
CA SER A 271 6.43 3.94 -7.50
C SER A 271 6.36 4.25 -9.00
N ASN A 272 7.07 5.27 -9.49
CA ASN A 272 7.06 5.64 -10.91
C ASN A 272 7.92 4.69 -11.75
N VAL A 273 7.53 4.47 -13.01
CA VAL A 273 8.27 3.68 -13.99
C VAL A 273 8.91 4.62 -15.01
N ILE A 274 10.23 4.58 -15.16
CA ILE A 274 10.99 5.41 -16.11
C ILE A 274 11.71 4.53 -17.12
N ILE A 275 11.53 4.80 -18.41
CA ILE A 275 12.03 3.95 -19.50
C ILE A 275 12.78 4.77 -20.54
N GLY A 276 14.05 4.41 -20.78
CA GLY A 276 14.78 4.79 -21.99
C GLY A 276 15.38 6.20 -22.04
N THR A 277 15.36 6.95 -20.94
CA THR A 277 15.90 8.33 -20.88
C THR A 277 17.43 8.38 -20.71
N PHE A 278 18.04 9.57 -20.84
CA PHE A 278 19.48 9.77 -20.60
C PHE A 278 19.81 9.89 -19.10
N ARG A 279 18.89 10.42 -18.29
CA ARG A 279 18.93 10.35 -16.82
C ARG A 279 17.57 9.91 -16.30
N GLY A 280 17.55 9.22 -15.17
CA GLY A 280 16.30 8.83 -14.51
C GLY A 280 15.68 9.99 -13.72
N ILE A 281 15.96 10.01 -12.41
CA ILE A 281 15.44 10.97 -11.43
C ILE A 281 16.56 11.91 -10.98
N SER A 282 16.23 13.18 -10.80
CA SER A 282 17.13 14.23 -10.31
C SER A 282 16.32 15.17 -9.43
N THR A 283 16.59 15.23 -8.12
CA THR A 283 15.83 16.06 -7.17
C THR A 283 16.70 16.77 -6.15
N TYR A 284 16.20 17.91 -5.65
CA TYR A 284 16.86 18.71 -4.62
C TYR A 284 16.58 18.15 -3.20
N GLU A 285 17.12 18.84 -2.20
CA GLU A 285 17.19 18.43 -0.79
C GLU A 285 15.83 18.09 -0.15
N ASN A 286 15.88 17.31 0.93
CA ASN A 286 14.74 16.88 1.76
C ASN A 286 13.68 16.06 0.99
N SER A 287 14.04 15.49 -0.18
CA SER A 287 13.11 14.75 -1.03
C SER A 287 13.11 13.25 -0.73
N THR A 288 11.98 12.60 -1.03
CA THR A 288 11.79 11.15 -0.87
C THR A 288 11.67 10.50 -2.24
N VAL A 289 12.55 9.54 -2.55
CA VAL A 289 12.58 8.80 -3.83
C VAL A 289 12.47 7.31 -3.51
N ILE A 290 11.27 6.75 -3.62
CA ILE A 290 10.97 5.38 -3.17
C ILE A 290 10.26 4.52 -4.20
N ASN A 291 10.50 3.21 -4.16
CA ASN A 291 9.79 2.18 -4.95
C ASN A 291 9.84 2.36 -6.50
N ASN A 292 10.59 3.34 -7.04
CA ASN A 292 10.60 3.64 -8.47
C ASN A 292 11.35 2.55 -9.25
N LYS A 293 10.93 2.31 -10.49
CA LYS A 293 11.53 1.34 -11.41
C LYS A 293 12.11 2.06 -12.62
N ILE A 294 13.42 2.00 -12.79
CA ILE A 294 14.18 2.73 -13.81
C ILE A 294 14.88 1.73 -14.72
N PHE A 295 14.53 1.78 -16.01
CA PHE A 295 14.94 0.78 -16.99
C PHE A 295 15.55 1.39 -18.26
N ASN A 296 16.48 0.64 -18.85
CA ASN A 296 17.01 0.88 -20.19
C ASN A 296 17.60 2.29 -20.39
N LEU A 297 18.09 2.95 -19.34
CA LEU A 297 18.76 4.24 -19.49
C LEU A 297 19.98 4.07 -20.41
N THR A 298 20.10 4.95 -21.38
CA THR A 298 21.12 4.94 -22.43
C THR A 298 21.35 6.37 -22.89
N GLY A 299 22.47 6.65 -23.53
CA GLY A 299 22.80 8.03 -23.86
C GLY A 299 23.87 8.21 -24.91
N VAL A 300 23.72 9.27 -25.70
CA VAL A 300 24.72 9.75 -26.65
C VAL A 300 25.27 11.12 -26.26
N ALA A 301 26.52 11.38 -26.62
CA ALA A 301 27.15 12.67 -26.44
C ALA A 301 26.48 13.72 -27.35
N TYR A 302 25.97 14.80 -26.77
CA TYR A 302 25.19 15.84 -27.47
C TYR A 302 25.84 16.38 -28.76
N LEU A 303 27.18 16.49 -28.79
CA LEU A 303 27.93 17.08 -29.91
C LEU A 303 28.44 16.07 -30.95
N SER A 304 28.64 14.79 -30.57
CA SER A 304 29.24 13.79 -31.47
C SER A 304 28.32 12.61 -31.80
N ALA A 305 27.19 12.47 -31.11
CA ALA A 305 26.28 11.33 -31.16
C ALA A 305 26.92 9.96 -30.79
N ASP A 306 28.13 9.96 -30.23
CA ASP A 306 28.78 8.74 -29.72
C ASP A 306 28.01 8.21 -28.50
N ARG A 307 27.78 6.88 -28.44
CA ARG A 307 27.13 6.24 -27.28
C ARG A 307 28.06 6.25 -26.08
N ILE A 308 27.75 7.11 -25.10
CA ILE A 308 28.52 7.29 -23.85
C ILE A 308 27.86 6.62 -22.64
N GLY A 309 26.55 6.34 -22.72
CA GLY A 309 25.76 5.88 -21.57
C GLY A 309 25.19 7.05 -20.75
N ALA A 310 24.13 6.75 -20.01
CA ALA A 310 23.42 7.64 -19.11
C ALA A 310 24.32 8.11 -17.95
N ASP A 311 24.17 9.35 -17.50
CA ASP A 311 24.96 9.84 -16.35
C ASP A 311 24.54 9.12 -15.06
N TYR A 312 23.25 9.15 -14.74
CA TYR A 312 22.73 8.58 -13.49
C TYR A 312 21.28 8.12 -13.56
N GLY A 313 20.97 7.11 -12.74
CA GLY A 313 19.63 6.61 -12.50
C GLY A 313 18.87 7.50 -11.53
N ILE A 314 19.46 7.80 -10.37
CA ILE A 314 18.91 8.70 -9.36
C ILE A 314 20.02 9.66 -8.90
N PHE A 315 19.71 10.96 -8.87
CA PHE A 315 20.49 11.99 -8.21
C PHE A 315 19.63 12.65 -7.13
N VAL A 316 20.16 12.74 -5.91
CA VAL A 316 19.52 13.47 -4.80
C VAL A 316 20.50 14.43 -4.13
N GLY A 317 19.98 15.58 -3.70
CA GLY A 317 20.68 16.49 -2.79
C GLY A 317 20.74 15.97 -1.35
N ASP A 318 21.00 16.88 -0.41
CA ASP A 318 21.12 16.56 1.02
C ASP A 318 19.77 16.17 1.67
N ASN A 319 19.85 15.44 2.78
CA ASN A 319 18.73 15.03 3.65
C ASN A 319 17.64 14.19 2.93
N CYS A 320 18.01 13.41 1.91
CA CYS A 320 17.05 12.66 1.10
C CYS A 320 16.93 11.19 1.52
N LEU A 321 15.74 10.61 1.34
CA LEU A 321 15.51 9.17 1.45
C LEU A 321 15.45 8.56 0.05
N VAL A 322 16.30 7.58 -0.24
CA VAL A 322 16.31 6.82 -1.50
C VAL A 322 16.15 5.34 -1.17
N SER A 323 14.92 4.82 -1.21
CA SER A 323 14.63 3.46 -0.74
C SER A 323 13.88 2.56 -1.73
N ASN A 324 14.20 1.28 -1.75
CA ASN A 324 13.45 0.24 -2.48
C ASN A 324 13.37 0.47 -4.02
N ASN A 325 14.21 1.35 -4.60
CA ASN A 325 14.17 1.62 -6.04
C ASN A 325 14.88 0.50 -6.81
N THR A 326 14.37 0.16 -7.99
CA THR A 326 15.03 -0.74 -8.94
C THR A 326 15.64 0.06 -10.09
N ILE A 327 16.94 -0.09 -10.33
CA ILE A 327 17.65 0.45 -11.51
C ILE A 327 18.23 -0.75 -12.24
N ALA A 328 17.68 -1.12 -13.40
CA ALA A 328 18.05 -2.36 -14.09
C ALA A 328 18.25 -2.15 -15.61
N ASN A 329 19.15 -2.94 -16.21
CA ASN A 329 19.54 -2.86 -17.62
C ASN A 329 19.91 -1.44 -18.09
N CYS A 330 20.50 -0.63 -17.21
CA CYS A 330 20.85 0.75 -17.50
C CYS A 330 22.34 0.84 -17.87
N LEU A 331 22.64 1.37 -19.06
CA LEU A 331 24.00 1.67 -19.50
C LEU A 331 24.44 2.98 -18.84
N ILE A 332 24.90 2.92 -17.59
CA ILE A 332 25.30 4.09 -16.80
C ILE A 332 26.81 4.31 -16.83
N SER A 333 27.25 5.56 -17.00
CA SER A 333 28.65 5.97 -17.15
C SER A 333 29.21 6.73 -15.95
N SER A 334 28.38 7.44 -15.17
CA SER A 334 28.80 8.10 -13.93
C SER A 334 28.41 7.29 -12.68
N SER A 335 27.14 7.24 -12.29
CA SER A 335 26.70 6.56 -11.05
C SER A 335 25.22 6.18 -11.06
N ALA A 336 24.84 4.95 -10.68
CA ALA A 336 23.42 4.57 -10.66
C ALA A 336 22.62 5.40 -9.64
N ILE A 337 23.16 5.56 -8.42
CA ILE A 337 22.68 6.52 -7.41
C ILE A 337 23.81 7.49 -7.07
N TYR A 338 23.52 8.79 -7.11
CA TYR A 338 24.33 9.87 -6.55
C TYR A 338 23.57 10.51 -5.39
N CYS A 339 24.23 10.72 -4.25
CA CYS A 339 23.56 11.24 -3.05
C CYS A 339 24.43 12.23 -2.25
N GLY A 340 23.78 13.31 -1.81
CA GLY A 340 24.34 14.31 -0.90
C GLY A 340 24.23 13.94 0.58
N SER A 341 24.61 14.88 1.44
CA SER A 341 24.82 14.69 2.89
C SER A 341 23.55 14.30 3.64
N ASN A 342 23.68 13.63 4.79
CA ASN A 342 22.63 13.16 5.68
C ASN A 342 21.56 12.27 5.01
N SER A 343 21.85 11.72 3.81
CA SER A 343 20.90 10.92 3.05
C SER A 343 20.92 9.44 3.47
N ILE A 344 19.77 8.78 3.36
CA ILE A 344 19.60 7.34 3.62
C ILE A 344 19.30 6.64 2.28
N ILE A 345 20.17 5.71 1.90
CA ILE A 345 20.11 4.95 0.65
C ILE A 345 19.91 3.50 1.05
N SER A 346 18.66 3.02 1.03
CA SER A 346 18.27 1.74 1.63
C SER A 346 17.58 0.78 0.66
N ASN A 347 17.87 -0.52 0.76
CA ASN A 347 17.14 -1.58 0.05
C ASN A 347 17.06 -1.45 -1.49
N ASN A 348 17.83 -0.57 -2.14
CA ASN A 348 17.74 -0.40 -3.59
C ASN A 348 18.34 -1.62 -4.31
N ASN A 349 17.77 -1.99 -5.46
CA ASN A 349 18.27 -3.04 -6.34
C ASN A 349 18.86 -2.41 -7.60
N ILE A 350 20.19 -2.45 -7.72
CA ILE A 350 20.96 -1.78 -8.77
C ILE A 350 21.66 -2.83 -9.61
N ASP A 351 21.37 -2.85 -10.91
CA ASP A 351 22.06 -3.65 -11.92
C ASP A 351 22.33 -2.79 -13.17
N ILE A 352 23.59 -2.36 -13.33
CA ILE A 352 24.02 -1.49 -14.42
C ILE A 352 24.99 -2.19 -15.35
N THR A 353 24.78 -1.99 -16.67
CA THR A 353 25.57 -2.62 -17.74
C THR A 353 26.72 -1.74 -18.22
N GLY A 354 26.81 -0.49 -17.73
CA GLY A 354 27.87 0.46 -18.07
C GLY A 354 29.01 0.53 -17.05
N ASP A 355 30.00 1.38 -17.35
CA ASP A 355 31.19 1.60 -16.52
C ASP A 355 30.98 2.74 -15.48
N GLY A 356 29.79 2.80 -14.88
CA GLY A 356 29.43 3.73 -13.81
C GLY A 356 29.65 3.13 -12.42
N TYR A 357 29.71 3.97 -11.40
CA TYR A 357 29.59 3.53 -10.01
C TYR A 357 28.18 3.00 -9.74
N GLY A 358 28.02 2.11 -8.76
CA GLY A 358 26.69 1.72 -8.29
C GLY A 358 26.07 2.86 -7.46
N ILE A 359 26.69 3.16 -6.32
CA ILE A 359 26.31 4.24 -5.41
C ILE A 359 27.53 5.15 -5.21
N TYR A 360 27.38 6.44 -5.49
CA TYR A 360 28.34 7.49 -5.14
C TYR A 360 27.78 8.31 -3.96
N ALA A 361 28.39 8.12 -2.79
CA ALA A 361 28.07 8.83 -1.55
C ALA A 361 28.91 10.12 -1.43
N ASP A 362 28.46 11.21 -2.06
CA ASP A 362 29.18 12.48 -2.18
C ASP A 362 28.73 13.52 -1.12
N GLY A 363 28.72 13.11 0.15
CA GLY A 363 28.32 13.96 1.26
C GLY A 363 28.68 13.37 2.63
N ASP A 364 28.45 14.16 3.67
CA ASP A 364 28.65 13.78 5.07
C ASP A 364 27.47 12.96 5.61
N ASN A 365 27.68 12.11 6.62
CA ASN A 365 26.66 11.35 7.37
C ASN A 365 25.72 10.48 6.51
N ILE A 366 26.22 9.94 5.39
CA ILE A 366 25.44 9.10 4.48
C ILE A 366 25.31 7.67 5.02
N ASN A 367 24.09 7.12 4.99
CA ASN A 367 23.80 5.74 5.37
C ASN A 367 23.43 4.92 4.13
N VAL A 368 24.26 3.94 3.76
CA VAL A 368 24.01 3.01 2.65
C VAL A 368 23.72 1.63 3.24
N LEU A 369 22.44 1.26 3.26
CA LEU A 369 21.90 0.16 4.06
C LEU A 369 21.22 -0.91 3.19
N ASN A 370 21.63 -2.17 3.31
CA ASN A 370 20.94 -3.32 2.72
C ASN A 370 20.68 -3.21 1.20
N ASN A 371 21.48 -2.47 0.43
CA ASN A 371 21.31 -2.39 -1.03
C ASN A 371 21.87 -3.63 -1.72
N ILE A 372 21.32 -3.98 -2.89
CA ILE A 372 21.89 -4.94 -3.83
C ILE A 372 22.52 -4.14 -4.96
N VAL A 373 23.81 -4.30 -5.21
CA VAL A 373 24.55 -3.45 -6.16
C VAL A 373 25.45 -4.27 -7.07
N SER A 374 25.03 -4.41 -8.33
CA SER A 374 25.75 -5.06 -9.41
C SER A 374 26.36 -4.02 -10.36
N THR A 375 27.67 -4.08 -10.59
CA THR A 375 28.39 -3.23 -11.55
C THR A 375 29.32 -4.01 -12.47
N VAL A 376 29.63 -3.45 -13.64
CA VAL A 376 30.60 -4.05 -14.57
C VAL A 376 32.04 -3.65 -14.22
N GLY A 377 32.41 -2.38 -14.42
CA GLY A 377 33.82 -1.94 -14.37
C GLY A 377 34.21 -1.03 -13.19
N LYS A 378 33.45 0.03 -12.92
CA LYS A 378 33.66 0.90 -11.75
C LYS A 378 33.11 0.30 -10.44
N ALA A 379 33.49 0.94 -9.34
CA ALA A 379 33.19 0.46 -8.00
C ALA A 379 31.70 0.48 -7.67
N SER A 380 31.23 -0.54 -6.94
CA SER A 380 29.81 -0.65 -6.61
C SER A 380 29.38 0.37 -5.56
N ILE A 381 30.22 0.65 -4.56
CA ILE A 381 30.07 1.79 -3.65
C ILE A 381 31.36 2.63 -3.67
N TYR A 382 31.21 3.94 -3.84
CA TYR A 382 32.32 4.89 -3.93
C TYR A 382 32.08 6.15 -3.07
N GLN A 383 33.15 6.63 -2.43
CA GLN A 383 33.22 7.96 -1.81
C GLN A 383 34.64 8.51 -1.96
N THR A 384 34.77 9.84 -2.08
CA THR A 384 36.07 10.49 -2.18
C THR A 384 36.13 11.83 -1.47
N GLY A 385 37.34 12.28 -1.13
CA GLY A 385 37.59 13.61 -0.57
C GLY A 385 37.45 13.69 0.94
N ASN A 386 37.13 14.89 1.45
CA ASN A 386 37.14 15.20 2.89
C ASN A 386 35.73 15.13 3.46
N LEU A 387 35.18 13.92 3.54
CA LEU A 387 33.82 13.64 4.01
C LEU A 387 33.86 12.84 5.32
N THR A 388 32.78 12.86 6.09
CA THR A 388 32.69 12.19 7.39
C THR A 388 31.41 11.40 7.56
N GLY A 389 31.42 10.32 8.37
CA GLY A 389 30.19 9.67 8.84
C GLY A 389 29.52 8.69 7.87
N LEU A 390 30.26 8.13 6.92
CA LEU A 390 29.72 7.12 5.99
C LEU A 390 29.47 5.78 6.72
N THR A 391 28.24 5.30 6.71
CA THR A 391 27.86 3.96 7.19
C THR A 391 27.47 3.07 6.02
N LEU A 392 28.17 1.95 5.85
CA LEU A 392 27.88 0.89 4.88
C LEU A 392 27.50 -0.38 5.65
N TYR A 393 26.21 -0.72 5.69
CA TYR A 393 25.70 -1.87 6.45
C TYR A 393 24.87 -2.83 5.59
N GLY A 394 25.11 -4.14 5.69
CA GLY A 394 24.22 -5.16 5.13
C GLY A 394 24.11 -5.21 3.60
N ASN A 395 24.94 -4.45 2.87
CA ASN A 395 24.86 -4.38 1.41
C ASN A 395 25.39 -5.66 0.77
N ILE A 396 24.80 -6.05 -0.36
CA ILE A 396 25.20 -7.19 -1.18
C ILE A 396 25.75 -6.64 -2.49
N ILE A 397 27.03 -6.84 -2.70
CA ILE A 397 27.80 -6.19 -3.76
C ILE A 397 28.36 -7.24 -4.70
N ASN A 398 28.12 -7.04 -6.00
CA ASN A 398 28.65 -7.84 -7.09
C ASN A 398 29.38 -6.92 -8.07
N SER A 399 30.67 -7.14 -8.34
CA SER A 399 31.38 -6.38 -9.37
C SER A 399 32.18 -7.27 -10.31
N SER A 400 31.90 -7.14 -11.60
CA SER A 400 32.46 -8.02 -12.64
C SER A 400 33.95 -7.78 -12.88
N SER A 401 34.46 -6.56 -12.65
CA SER A 401 35.89 -6.23 -12.66
C SER A 401 36.30 -5.07 -11.76
N GLY A 402 35.34 -4.35 -11.15
CA GLY A 402 35.61 -3.21 -10.26
C GLY A 402 36.02 -3.58 -8.83
N VAL A 403 36.25 -2.56 -8.01
CA VAL A 403 36.40 -2.70 -6.55
C VAL A 403 34.99 -2.64 -5.92
N GLY A 404 34.65 -3.52 -4.97
CA GLY A 404 33.28 -3.57 -4.43
C GLY A 404 32.94 -2.31 -3.63
N ILE A 405 33.77 -1.99 -2.64
CA ILE A 405 33.71 -0.74 -1.86
C ILE A 405 35.04 -0.02 -2.01
N LEU A 406 35.03 1.20 -2.54
CA LEU A 406 36.24 1.99 -2.82
C LEU A 406 36.13 3.38 -2.20
N LEU A 407 36.89 3.65 -1.14
CA LEU A 407 36.95 4.95 -0.48
C LEU A 407 38.35 5.57 -0.65
N VAL A 408 38.40 6.79 -1.19
CA VAL A 408 39.65 7.38 -1.73
C VAL A 408 39.86 8.80 -1.21
N LYS A 409 41.11 9.19 -0.95
CA LYS A 409 41.47 10.57 -0.63
C LYS A 409 41.59 11.43 -1.89
N SER A 410 41.12 12.67 -1.84
CA SER A 410 41.37 13.64 -2.93
C SER A 410 42.69 14.39 -2.77
N SER A 411 43.29 14.35 -1.58
CA SER A 411 44.67 14.80 -1.34
C SER A 411 45.24 14.17 -0.06
N ASN A 412 46.52 14.41 0.25
CA ASN A 412 47.13 13.95 1.50
C ASN A 412 46.51 14.57 2.78
N SER A 413 45.63 15.58 2.66
CA SER A 413 44.91 16.20 3.77
C SER A 413 43.40 16.25 3.55
N LYS A 414 42.86 15.45 2.61
CA LYS A 414 41.43 15.39 2.28
C LYS A 414 41.03 13.93 2.06
N TYR A 415 40.60 13.26 3.12
CA TYR A 415 40.27 11.85 3.15
C TYR A 415 38.97 11.58 3.94
N PRO A 416 38.25 10.48 3.65
CA PRO A 416 37.06 10.12 4.42
C PRO A 416 37.40 9.80 5.88
N SER A 417 36.48 10.09 6.79
CA SER A 417 36.64 9.92 8.24
C SER A 417 35.35 9.42 8.89
N ASN A 418 35.42 8.92 10.12
CA ASN A 418 34.28 8.32 10.83
C ASN A 418 33.50 7.31 9.96
N VAL A 419 34.22 6.37 9.33
CA VAL A 419 33.66 5.41 8.38
C VAL A 419 33.32 4.10 9.08
N SER A 420 32.11 3.57 8.87
CA SER A 420 31.72 2.23 9.33
C SER A 420 31.39 1.33 8.14
N VAL A 421 32.07 0.19 8.01
CA VAL A 421 31.80 -0.82 6.97
C VAL A 421 31.54 -2.16 7.66
N ILE A 422 30.26 -2.53 7.80
CA ILE A 422 29.84 -3.62 8.71
C ILE A 422 28.89 -4.59 8.00
N ASN A 423 29.11 -5.90 8.15
CA ASN A 423 28.17 -6.94 7.70
C ASN A 423 27.78 -6.87 6.19
N ASN A 424 28.67 -6.38 5.32
CA ASN A 424 28.44 -6.36 3.88
C ASN A 424 28.94 -7.67 3.24
N ILE A 425 28.26 -8.14 2.18
CA ILE A 425 28.69 -9.27 1.35
C ILE A 425 29.26 -8.71 0.05
N VAL A 426 30.51 -9.01 -0.28
CA VAL A 426 31.23 -8.45 -1.43
C VAL A 426 31.86 -9.54 -2.28
N VAL A 427 31.19 -9.86 -3.39
CA VAL A 427 31.58 -10.89 -4.36
C VAL A 427 32.09 -10.21 -5.63
N MET A 428 33.23 -10.65 -6.15
CA MET A 428 33.90 -9.95 -7.24
C MET A 428 35.05 -10.75 -7.87
N SER A 429 35.56 -10.27 -9.00
CA SER A 429 36.75 -10.82 -9.67
C SER A 429 38.07 -10.07 -9.40
N SER A 430 38.03 -8.86 -8.82
CA SER A 430 39.23 -8.02 -8.66
C SER A 430 40.02 -8.33 -7.37
N LYS A 431 41.23 -7.76 -7.21
CA LYS A 431 42.10 -8.10 -6.06
C LYS A 431 41.49 -7.69 -4.71
N TYR A 432 40.83 -6.53 -4.65
CA TYR A 432 40.38 -5.92 -3.40
C TYR A 432 38.86 -5.82 -3.34
N SER A 433 38.20 -6.58 -2.48
CA SER A 433 36.76 -6.46 -2.24
C SER A 433 36.41 -5.10 -1.64
N ILE A 434 37.16 -4.70 -0.62
CA ILE A 434 36.97 -3.44 0.09
C ILE A 434 38.34 -2.76 0.13
N ASN A 435 38.42 -1.55 -0.41
CA ASN A 435 39.61 -0.71 -0.35
C ASN A 435 39.25 0.61 0.33
N ILE A 436 39.62 0.70 1.62
CA ILE A 436 39.48 1.88 2.46
C ILE A 436 40.86 2.41 2.91
N LYS A 437 41.94 2.07 2.20
CA LYS A 437 43.33 2.40 2.58
C LYS A 437 43.59 3.89 2.83
N ASP A 438 42.79 4.73 2.19
CA ASP A 438 42.96 6.18 2.14
C ASP A 438 42.02 6.92 3.10
N VAL A 439 41.25 6.22 3.96
CA VAL A 439 40.46 6.84 5.04
C VAL A 439 41.34 7.21 6.25
N ASP A 440 40.80 8.01 7.17
CA ASP A 440 41.46 8.29 8.45
C ASP A 440 41.67 7.01 9.26
N LYS A 441 42.93 6.61 9.40
CA LYS A 441 43.36 5.46 10.21
C LYS A 441 42.89 5.49 11.67
N ASN A 442 42.51 6.65 12.21
CA ASN A 442 42.06 6.79 13.59
C ASN A 442 40.52 6.83 13.73
N SER A 443 39.77 6.84 12.63
CA SER A 443 38.30 6.92 12.64
C SER A 443 37.64 6.05 11.56
N TYR A 444 37.95 4.76 11.59
CA TYR A 444 37.18 3.75 10.84
C TYR A 444 36.85 2.52 11.69
N ASN A 445 35.73 1.88 11.39
CA ASN A 445 35.33 0.58 11.90
C ASN A 445 35.06 -0.37 10.73
N ILE A 446 35.61 -1.57 10.78
CA ILE A 446 35.36 -2.61 9.77
C ILE A 446 35.21 -3.97 10.45
N SER A 447 34.02 -4.56 10.36
CA SER A 447 33.69 -5.82 11.04
C SER A 447 32.67 -6.65 10.24
N ASP A 448 32.69 -7.97 10.41
CA ASP A 448 31.66 -8.91 9.93
C ASP A 448 31.37 -8.94 8.41
N ASN A 449 32.18 -8.25 7.59
CA ASN A 449 32.05 -8.29 6.14
C ASN A 449 32.53 -9.64 5.57
N LYS A 450 31.78 -10.18 4.61
CA LYS A 450 32.08 -11.43 3.88
C LYS A 450 32.61 -11.07 2.49
N CYS A 451 33.89 -11.28 2.25
CA CYS A 451 34.58 -10.83 1.03
C CYS A 451 35.29 -11.97 0.31
N TYR A 452 35.22 -11.98 -1.02
CA TYR A 452 35.98 -12.92 -1.87
C TYR A 452 37.42 -12.46 -2.11
N GLY A 453 37.64 -11.14 -2.24
CA GLY A 453 38.94 -10.50 -2.38
C GLY A 453 39.48 -9.92 -1.07
N ILE A 454 40.66 -9.30 -1.14
CA ILE A 454 41.34 -8.73 0.02
C ILE A 454 40.61 -7.47 0.52
N ILE A 455 40.50 -7.30 1.84
CA ILE A 455 40.15 -6.01 2.43
C ILE A 455 41.46 -5.24 2.66
N LEU A 456 41.60 -4.05 2.06
CA LEU A 456 42.74 -3.17 2.24
C LEU A 456 42.34 -1.97 3.12
N THR A 457 42.95 -1.88 4.29
CA THR A 457 42.71 -0.82 5.30
C THR A 457 43.92 0.13 5.39
N PRO A 458 43.82 1.28 6.10
CA PRO A 458 44.97 2.16 6.33
C PRO A 458 46.15 1.48 7.06
N ASP A 459 45.89 0.45 7.86
CA ASP A 459 46.90 -0.23 8.66
C ASP A 459 47.46 -1.51 7.99
N SER A 460 46.63 -2.28 7.27
CA SER A 460 47.07 -3.55 6.64
C SER A 460 46.13 -4.09 5.55
N GLU A 461 46.65 -5.01 4.73
CA GLU A 461 45.83 -5.99 4.00
C GLU A 461 45.30 -7.05 4.99
N ILE A 462 43.97 -7.20 5.05
CA ILE A 462 43.28 -8.27 5.74
C ILE A 462 42.90 -9.31 4.68
N SER A 463 43.65 -10.40 4.64
CA SER A 463 43.28 -11.59 3.87
C SER A 463 42.26 -12.41 4.65
N HIS A 464 41.03 -12.52 4.13
CA HIS A 464 40.18 -13.62 4.52
C HIS A 464 40.81 -14.94 4.01
N GLY A 465 40.66 -16.03 4.75
CA GLY A 465 41.01 -17.35 4.22
C GLY A 465 40.20 -17.64 2.95
N ASN A 466 40.65 -18.61 2.13
CA ASN A 466 40.08 -18.95 0.82
C ASN A 466 38.64 -19.56 0.87
N GLY A 467 37.72 -18.96 1.64
CA GLY A 467 36.30 -19.25 1.60
C GLY A 467 35.71 -18.71 0.31
N SER A 468 35.44 -19.59 -0.64
CA SER A 468 34.85 -19.25 -1.92
C SER A 468 33.39 -18.81 -1.75
N TYR A 469 33.19 -17.51 -1.50
CA TYR A 469 31.87 -16.87 -1.59
C TYR A 469 31.49 -16.69 -3.07
N THR A 470 31.03 -17.77 -3.70
CA THR A 470 30.48 -17.72 -5.06
C THR A 470 29.04 -17.21 -5.00
N ILE A 471 28.67 -16.28 -5.88
CA ILE A 471 27.27 -16.11 -6.27
C ILE A 471 26.91 -17.26 -7.20
N TYR A 472 25.95 -18.09 -6.79
CA TYR A 472 25.39 -19.10 -7.67
C TYR A 472 24.23 -18.48 -8.43
N ASN A 473 24.42 -18.26 -9.72
CA ASN A 473 23.34 -17.86 -10.63
C ASN A 473 22.47 -19.09 -10.94
N VAL A 474 21.17 -19.01 -10.67
CA VAL A 474 20.24 -20.15 -10.81
C VAL A 474 19.01 -19.75 -11.63
N TYR A 475 18.54 -20.68 -12.45
CA TYR A 475 17.27 -20.67 -13.16
C TYR A 475 16.89 -22.13 -13.44
N GLY A 476 15.66 -22.39 -13.90
CA GLY A 476 15.22 -23.73 -14.28
C GLY A 476 14.39 -24.40 -13.19
N SER A 477 14.95 -25.40 -12.49
CA SER A 477 14.17 -26.27 -11.60
C SER A 477 14.50 -26.11 -10.10
N PHE A 478 13.61 -26.65 -9.26
CA PHE A 478 13.86 -26.80 -7.82
C PHE A 478 15.13 -27.62 -7.52
N ASP A 479 15.51 -28.57 -8.39
CA ASP A 479 16.78 -29.31 -8.25
C ASP A 479 17.98 -28.38 -8.44
N ASN A 480 17.95 -27.47 -9.42
CA ASN A 480 19.02 -26.50 -9.64
C ASN A 480 19.18 -25.55 -8.43
N LEU A 481 18.06 -25.13 -7.83
CA LEU A 481 18.07 -24.33 -6.61
C LEU A 481 18.59 -25.13 -5.40
N THR A 482 18.20 -26.41 -5.28
CA THR A 482 18.67 -27.31 -4.21
C THR A 482 20.16 -27.61 -4.34
N GLU A 483 20.67 -27.87 -5.55
CA GLU A 483 22.08 -28.08 -5.83
C GLU A 483 22.91 -26.83 -5.50
N ALA A 484 22.41 -25.63 -5.86
CA ALA A 484 23.04 -24.36 -5.48
C ALA A 484 23.07 -24.17 -3.96
N ILE A 485 21.94 -24.38 -3.26
CA ILE A 485 21.86 -24.30 -1.79
C ILE A 485 22.82 -25.28 -1.12
N ASN A 486 22.91 -26.51 -1.60
CA ASN A 486 23.85 -27.49 -1.06
C ASN A 486 25.32 -27.09 -1.32
N SER A 487 25.62 -26.54 -2.50
CA SER A 487 26.98 -26.19 -2.93
C SER A 487 27.54 -24.89 -2.35
N ILE A 488 26.68 -23.91 -1.99
CA ILE A 488 27.15 -22.64 -1.43
C ILE A 488 27.81 -22.82 -0.06
N VAL A 489 28.80 -21.98 0.22
CA VAL A 489 29.37 -21.83 1.57
C VAL A 489 28.35 -21.21 2.54
N ASP A 490 28.59 -21.37 3.84
CA ASP A 490 27.79 -20.70 4.87
C ASP A 490 27.92 -19.17 4.75
N GLY A 491 26.78 -18.49 4.61
CA GLY A 491 26.68 -17.08 4.26
C GLY A 491 26.77 -16.79 2.76
N GLY A 492 26.63 -17.80 1.91
CA GLY A 492 26.62 -17.67 0.45
C GLY A 492 25.35 -17.02 -0.11
N VAL A 493 25.46 -16.55 -1.36
CA VAL A 493 24.39 -15.84 -2.07
C VAL A 493 23.99 -16.62 -3.31
N ILE A 494 22.69 -16.79 -3.49
CA ILE A 494 22.06 -17.33 -4.70
C ILE A 494 21.36 -16.18 -5.40
N ASN A 495 21.58 -16.08 -6.70
CA ASN A 495 21.03 -15.02 -7.54
C ASN A 495 20.16 -15.66 -8.61
N LEU A 496 18.85 -15.40 -8.59
CA LEU A 496 17.96 -15.90 -9.63
C LEU A 496 18.17 -15.07 -10.90
N ILE A 497 18.49 -15.76 -12.00
CA ILE A 497 18.63 -15.19 -13.35
C ILE A 497 17.52 -15.66 -14.30
N GLY A 498 16.50 -16.31 -13.73
CA GLY A 498 15.33 -16.83 -14.41
C GLY A 498 14.41 -17.52 -13.39
N ASN A 499 13.19 -17.87 -13.81
CA ASN A 499 12.25 -18.57 -12.95
C ASN A 499 12.77 -19.93 -12.49
N ILE A 500 12.35 -20.33 -11.30
CA ILE A 500 12.54 -21.64 -10.68
C ILE A 500 11.19 -22.33 -10.60
N GLU A 501 11.01 -23.42 -11.33
CA GLU A 501 9.74 -24.15 -11.42
C GLU A 501 9.89 -25.59 -10.93
N LEU A 502 8.91 -26.07 -10.16
CA LEU A 502 8.78 -27.49 -9.88
C LEU A 502 8.11 -28.16 -11.08
N ILE A 503 8.87 -28.99 -11.80
CA ILE A 503 8.47 -29.58 -13.10
C ILE A 503 7.97 -31.04 -12.99
N SER A 504 8.15 -31.68 -11.84
CA SER A 504 7.76 -33.06 -11.56
C SER A 504 7.13 -33.19 -10.17
N SER A 505 6.22 -34.14 -10.02
CA SER A 505 5.57 -34.46 -8.74
C SER A 505 6.44 -35.40 -7.89
N ASP A 506 7.67 -34.98 -7.62
CA ASP A 506 8.58 -35.79 -6.80
C ASP A 506 8.13 -35.80 -5.35
N TYR A 507 7.66 -36.99 -4.93
CA TYR A 507 7.13 -37.28 -3.59
C TYR A 507 8.08 -36.92 -2.43
N TYR A 508 9.37 -36.70 -2.75
CA TYR A 508 10.46 -36.44 -1.82
C TYR A 508 10.55 -34.97 -1.33
N LEU A 509 9.95 -34.00 -2.04
CA LEU A 509 10.05 -32.58 -1.68
C LEU A 509 8.98 -32.07 -0.69
N ARG A 510 8.10 -32.94 -0.16
CA ARG A 510 7.12 -32.55 0.89
C ARG A 510 7.74 -31.79 2.07
N SER A 511 8.99 -32.13 2.42
CA SER A 511 9.74 -31.44 3.48
C SER A 511 10.20 -30.03 3.12
N GLY A 512 10.25 -29.65 1.85
CA GLY A 512 10.84 -28.40 1.35
C GLY A 512 12.36 -28.49 1.15
N ILE A 513 12.92 -27.53 0.41
CA ILE A 513 14.37 -27.39 0.26
C ILE A 513 14.96 -26.96 1.61
N VAL A 514 15.90 -27.75 2.14
CA VAL A 514 16.46 -27.56 3.48
C VAL A 514 17.47 -26.41 3.50
N ILE A 515 17.31 -25.49 4.46
CA ILE A 515 18.26 -24.43 4.80
C ILE A 515 18.83 -24.74 6.19
N ASP A 516 20.07 -25.22 6.23
CA ASP A 516 20.79 -25.64 7.45
C ASP A 516 21.93 -24.71 7.89
N LYS A 517 22.22 -23.72 7.04
CA LYS A 517 23.27 -22.69 7.14
C LYS A 517 22.69 -21.33 6.76
N ASN A 518 23.50 -20.27 6.79
CA ASN A 518 23.08 -18.94 6.34
C ASN A 518 23.07 -18.88 4.81
N VAL A 519 21.94 -18.50 4.22
CA VAL A 519 21.71 -18.42 2.78
C VAL A 519 20.99 -17.11 2.47
N THR A 520 21.44 -16.39 1.43
CA THR A 520 20.68 -15.28 0.86
C THR A 520 20.22 -15.64 -0.55
N ILE A 521 18.95 -15.48 -0.85
CA ILE A 521 18.37 -15.66 -2.20
C ILE A 521 17.89 -14.30 -2.71
N LEU A 522 18.51 -13.83 -3.79
CA LEU A 522 18.09 -12.66 -4.57
C LEU A 522 17.18 -13.13 -5.69
N GLY A 523 15.89 -12.82 -5.59
CA GLY A 523 14.88 -13.26 -6.55
C GLY A 523 14.82 -12.44 -7.83
N ASN A 524 15.21 -11.16 -7.80
CA ASN A 524 15.17 -10.25 -8.96
C ASN A 524 13.80 -10.15 -9.68
N ASN A 525 12.70 -10.28 -8.95
CA ASN A 525 11.31 -10.46 -9.42
C ASN A 525 11.02 -11.80 -10.13
N PHE A 526 11.99 -12.72 -10.23
CA PHE A 526 11.73 -14.07 -10.76
C PHE A 526 10.91 -14.92 -9.79
N GLN A 527 10.24 -15.90 -10.38
CA GLN A 527 9.33 -16.79 -9.67
C GLN A 527 10.06 -17.98 -9.03
N ILE A 528 9.61 -18.38 -7.84
CA ILE A 528 9.87 -19.69 -7.25
C ILE A 528 8.51 -20.39 -7.13
N ASN A 529 8.18 -21.16 -8.16
CA ASN A 529 6.83 -21.65 -8.42
C ASN A 529 6.74 -23.16 -8.16
N ALA A 530 6.01 -23.55 -7.11
CA ALA A 530 5.72 -24.94 -6.78
C ALA A 530 4.57 -25.56 -7.60
N ASN A 531 4.02 -24.82 -8.58
CA ASN A 531 3.07 -25.31 -9.60
C ASN A 531 1.81 -26.03 -9.05
N LYS A 532 1.40 -25.69 -7.83
CA LYS A 532 0.29 -26.29 -7.06
C LYS A 532 0.49 -27.77 -6.69
N PHE A 533 1.72 -28.27 -6.79
CA PHE A 533 2.08 -29.59 -6.28
C PHE A 533 2.01 -29.62 -4.74
N ASN A 534 1.76 -30.81 -4.20
CA ASN A 534 1.65 -31.04 -2.75
C ASN A 534 3.04 -31.03 -2.09
N THR A 535 3.60 -29.84 -1.89
CA THR A 535 4.97 -29.61 -1.45
C THR A 535 5.10 -28.34 -0.62
N ARG A 536 6.13 -28.31 0.23
CA ARG A 536 6.73 -27.09 0.77
C ARG A 536 7.78 -26.55 -0.21
N ILE A 537 8.11 -25.25 -0.14
CA ILE A 537 9.24 -24.69 -0.91
C ILE A 537 10.52 -24.65 -0.07
N PHE A 538 10.52 -24.05 1.12
CA PHE A 538 11.70 -23.95 1.99
C PHE A 538 11.46 -24.47 3.41
N ASN A 539 12.46 -25.13 3.99
CA ASN A 539 12.46 -25.56 5.38
C ASN A 539 13.75 -25.12 6.07
N ILE A 540 13.63 -24.12 6.94
CA ILE A 540 14.76 -23.49 7.64
C ILE A 540 14.88 -24.15 9.01
N THR A 541 15.96 -24.90 9.18
CA THR A 541 16.28 -25.57 10.45
C THR A 541 16.71 -24.55 11.52
N SER A 542 16.81 -24.98 12.78
CA SER A 542 17.23 -24.11 13.89
C SER A 542 18.66 -23.55 13.82
N THR A 543 19.52 -24.10 12.95
CA THR A 543 20.84 -23.53 12.63
C THR A 543 20.86 -22.74 11.32
N GLY A 544 19.79 -22.85 10.52
CA GLY A 544 19.66 -22.18 9.23
C GLY A 544 19.25 -20.72 9.37
N SER A 545 19.63 -19.94 8.36
CA SER A 545 19.03 -18.62 8.13
C SER A 545 18.78 -18.40 6.65
N LEU A 546 17.58 -17.94 6.31
CA LEU A 546 17.22 -17.54 4.96
C LEU A 546 16.94 -16.05 4.92
N VAL A 547 17.69 -15.32 4.09
CA VAL A 547 17.34 -13.97 3.66
C VAL A 547 16.78 -14.08 2.23
N LEU A 548 15.46 -13.92 2.07
CA LEU A 548 14.80 -13.94 0.77
C LEU A 548 14.45 -12.51 0.35
N ARG A 549 14.92 -12.09 -0.82
CA ARG A 549 14.74 -10.71 -1.30
C ARG A 549 14.18 -10.66 -2.70
N ASN A 550 13.19 -9.79 -2.95
CA ASN A 550 12.67 -9.51 -4.28
C ASN A 550 12.31 -10.80 -5.07
N ALA A 551 11.63 -11.75 -4.44
CA ALA A 551 11.21 -13.02 -5.06
C ALA A 551 9.68 -13.13 -5.14
N VAL A 552 9.17 -13.78 -6.18
CA VAL A 552 7.73 -14.13 -6.29
C VAL A 552 7.56 -15.61 -5.98
N VAL A 553 7.15 -15.93 -4.75
CA VAL A 553 7.01 -17.31 -4.25
C VAL A 553 5.54 -17.72 -4.33
N LEU A 554 5.23 -18.73 -5.17
CA LEU A 554 3.85 -19.05 -5.49
C LEU A 554 3.55 -20.52 -5.67
N GLY A 555 2.26 -20.84 -5.49
CA GLY A 555 1.71 -22.14 -5.83
C GLY A 555 2.21 -23.30 -4.97
N ALA A 556 2.71 -23.07 -3.76
CA ALA A 556 2.84 -24.16 -2.80
C ALA A 556 1.45 -24.65 -2.37
N ASN A 557 1.29 -25.95 -2.10
CA ASN A 557 -0.04 -26.54 -1.86
C ASN A 557 0.04 -27.73 -0.90
N LEU A 558 0.66 -27.52 0.26
CA LEU A 558 1.01 -28.55 1.23
C LEU A 558 -0.22 -29.00 2.04
N LEU A 559 -0.97 -29.97 1.50
CA LEU A 559 -2.26 -30.42 2.03
C LEU A 559 -2.27 -31.94 2.32
N PHE A 560 -3.04 -32.36 3.33
CA PHE A 560 -3.35 -33.79 3.53
C PHE A 560 -4.18 -34.31 2.34
N SER A 561 -3.55 -35.09 1.45
CA SER A 561 -4.23 -35.62 0.26
C SER A 561 -5.00 -36.92 0.51
N ASP A 562 -4.57 -37.78 1.44
CA ASP A 562 -5.02 -39.19 1.50
C ASP A 562 -5.07 -39.84 2.92
N LEU A 563 -4.96 -39.10 4.03
CA LEU A 563 -4.93 -39.69 5.39
C LEU A 563 -6.31 -39.68 6.08
N HIS A 564 -6.64 -40.76 6.78
CA HIS A 564 -7.87 -40.87 7.58
C HIS A 564 -7.75 -40.08 8.90
N SER A 565 -8.88 -39.62 9.42
CA SER A 565 -8.96 -38.67 10.53
C SER A 565 -8.40 -39.16 11.87
N GLU A 566 -8.19 -40.48 12.04
CA GLU A 566 -7.68 -41.07 13.28
C GLU A 566 -6.14 -41.02 13.37
N ASP A 567 -5.43 -40.81 12.25
CA ASP A 567 -3.96 -40.75 12.19
C ASP A 567 -3.39 -39.32 12.40
N ILE A 568 -4.24 -38.30 12.55
CA ILE A 568 -3.83 -36.87 12.46
C ILE A 568 -2.99 -36.40 13.67
N LYS A 569 -3.15 -37.01 14.86
CA LYS A 569 -2.48 -36.56 16.08
C LYS A 569 -0.96 -36.75 16.03
N GLY A 570 -0.24 -35.65 15.77
CA GLY A 570 1.22 -35.57 15.77
C GLY A 570 1.85 -35.23 14.41
N ILE A 571 1.07 -35.23 13.33
CA ILE A 571 1.56 -35.02 11.95
C ILE A 571 1.45 -33.53 11.52
N GLU A 572 0.75 -32.70 12.29
CA GLU A 572 0.38 -31.32 11.92
C GLU A 572 1.56 -30.41 11.49
N LYS A 573 2.73 -30.55 12.13
CA LYS A 573 3.95 -29.78 11.76
C LYS A 573 4.50 -30.16 10.39
N GLU A 574 4.32 -31.40 9.93
CA GLU A 574 4.80 -31.81 8.60
C GLU A 574 4.06 -31.08 7.47
N TYR A 575 2.81 -30.64 7.70
CA TYR A 575 1.93 -29.97 6.73
C TYR A 575 1.75 -28.46 7.02
N SER A 576 2.72 -27.88 7.72
CA SER A 576 2.74 -26.48 8.14
C SER A 576 3.65 -25.63 7.24
N GLY A 577 3.28 -24.37 7.01
CA GLY A 577 4.10 -23.39 6.28
C GLY A 577 4.22 -23.76 4.80
N GLY A 578 3.19 -23.43 4.01
CA GLY A 578 3.08 -23.88 2.63
C GLY A 578 4.27 -23.49 1.78
N ALA A 579 4.65 -22.21 1.79
CA ALA A 579 5.90 -21.77 1.18
C ALA A 579 7.10 -22.07 2.09
N ILE A 580 7.03 -21.68 3.38
CA ILE A 580 8.18 -21.69 4.29
C ILE A 580 7.80 -22.24 5.67
N PHE A 581 8.58 -23.20 6.16
CA PHE A 581 8.63 -23.57 7.57
C PHE A 581 9.94 -23.05 8.17
N ASN A 582 9.89 -22.36 9.31
CA ASN A 582 11.05 -21.72 9.93
C ASN A 582 11.19 -22.06 11.42
N SER A 583 12.19 -22.86 11.77
CA SER A 583 12.70 -23.01 13.14
C SER A 583 13.97 -22.21 13.41
N GLY A 584 14.52 -21.51 12.39
CA GLY A 584 15.74 -20.70 12.46
C GLY A 584 15.46 -19.21 12.29
N ASN A 585 16.27 -18.54 11.47
CA ASN A 585 16.14 -17.09 11.21
C ASN A 585 15.68 -16.81 9.76
N LEU A 586 14.46 -16.31 9.59
CA LEU A 586 13.89 -15.90 8.32
C LEU A 586 13.84 -14.36 8.21
N THR A 587 14.40 -13.81 7.14
CA THR A 587 14.21 -12.41 6.76
C THR A 587 13.65 -12.36 5.35
N VAL A 588 12.48 -11.73 5.17
CA VAL A 588 11.84 -11.52 3.87
C VAL A 588 11.76 -10.03 3.57
N ILE A 589 12.26 -9.62 2.40
CA ILE A 589 12.29 -8.22 1.98
C ILE A 589 11.78 -8.12 0.54
N ASP A 590 10.97 -7.11 0.22
CA ASP A 590 10.52 -6.76 -1.13
C ASP A 590 9.87 -7.92 -1.92
N SER A 591 9.34 -8.95 -1.24
CA SER A 591 8.95 -10.22 -1.88
C SER A 591 7.43 -10.43 -1.89
N SER A 592 6.94 -11.28 -2.80
CA SER A 592 5.51 -11.55 -2.98
C SER A 592 5.19 -13.04 -2.81
N PHE A 593 4.22 -13.35 -1.93
CA PHE A 593 3.70 -14.69 -1.71
C PHE A 593 2.26 -14.79 -2.20
N ILE A 594 2.04 -15.63 -3.23
CA ILE A 594 0.79 -15.65 -3.99
C ILE A 594 0.24 -17.07 -4.12
N HIS A 595 -1.05 -17.27 -3.80
CA HIS A 595 -1.75 -18.56 -3.97
C HIS A 595 -1.03 -19.77 -3.32
N ASN A 596 -0.38 -19.57 -2.17
CA ASN A 596 0.19 -20.66 -1.40
C ASN A 596 -0.85 -21.21 -0.42
N ASN A 597 -0.95 -22.53 -0.34
CA ASN A 597 -1.86 -23.23 0.57
C ASN A 597 -1.10 -24.16 1.50
N ALA A 598 -1.60 -24.26 2.73
CA ALA A 598 -1.16 -25.24 3.73
C ALA A 598 -2.31 -25.59 4.67
N ASN A 599 -2.06 -26.48 5.63
CA ASN A 599 -3.01 -26.70 6.72
C ASN A 599 -2.83 -25.68 7.87
N LEU A 600 -1.58 -25.37 8.26
CA LEU A 600 -1.25 -24.34 9.24
C LEU A 600 -0.27 -23.34 8.62
N GLY A 601 -0.66 -22.06 8.50
CA GLY A 601 0.16 -21.03 7.85
C GLY A 601 0.26 -21.25 6.34
N GLY A 602 -0.71 -20.74 5.58
CA GLY A 602 -0.80 -20.95 4.12
C GLY A 602 0.49 -20.58 3.36
N VAL A 603 1.24 -19.61 3.89
CA VAL A 603 2.59 -19.23 3.45
C VAL A 603 3.66 -19.66 4.44
N ILE A 604 3.62 -19.17 5.69
CA ILE A 604 4.71 -19.29 6.66
C ILE A 604 4.22 -19.99 7.93
N TYR A 605 5.00 -20.93 8.45
CA TYR A 605 4.93 -21.38 9.84
C TYR A 605 6.25 -21.02 10.53
N ASN A 606 6.19 -20.23 11.60
CA ASN A 606 7.36 -19.69 12.30
C ASN A 606 7.43 -20.17 13.76
N GLU A 607 8.43 -20.98 14.08
CA GLU A 607 8.86 -21.31 15.45
C GLU A 607 10.08 -20.47 15.88
N GLY A 608 10.88 -20.02 14.92
CA GLY A 608 12.10 -19.25 15.14
C GLY A 608 11.87 -17.74 15.14
N VAL A 609 12.80 -16.99 14.54
CA VAL A 609 12.68 -15.55 14.34
C VAL A 609 12.35 -15.27 12.89
N ALA A 610 11.29 -14.52 12.64
CA ALA A 610 10.88 -14.05 11.31
C ALA A 610 10.74 -12.53 11.28
N THR A 611 11.37 -11.89 10.30
CA THR A 611 11.23 -10.46 10.01
C THR A 611 10.77 -10.29 8.57
N LEU A 612 9.60 -9.67 8.38
CA LEU A 612 8.97 -9.42 7.09
C LEU A 612 8.96 -7.91 6.83
N ILE A 613 9.50 -7.47 5.70
CA ILE A 613 9.66 -6.06 5.34
C ILE A 613 9.17 -5.82 3.91
N ASN A 614 8.35 -4.80 3.68
CA ASN A 614 7.92 -4.34 2.35
C ASN A 614 7.43 -5.50 1.44
N SER A 615 6.71 -6.47 2.01
CA SER A 615 6.40 -7.75 1.36
C SER A 615 4.91 -8.00 1.27
N ASN A 616 4.50 -8.60 0.15
CA ASN A 616 3.12 -8.79 -0.27
C ASN A 616 2.67 -10.23 -0.02
N PHE A 617 1.49 -10.41 0.57
CA PHE A 617 0.87 -11.71 0.83
C PHE A 617 -0.55 -11.68 0.24
N ARG A 618 -0.74 -12.28 -0.93
CA ARG A 618 -1.99 -12.23 -1.70
C ARG A 618 -2.61 -13.60 -1.92
N ASP A 619 -3.90 -13.71 -1.60
CA ASP A 619 -4.76 -14.85 -1.98
C ASP A 619 -4.22 -16.22 -1.50
N ASN A 620 -3.53 -16.24 -0.34
CA ASN A 620 -3.02 -17.47 0.29
C ASN A 620 -4.09 -18.09 1.20
N LYS A 621 -4.09 -19.43 1.35
CA LYS A 621 -5.14 -20.15 2.07
C LYS A 621 -4.63 -21.13 3.13
N ALA A 622 -5.28 -21.15 4.28
CA ALA A 622 -5.23 -22.29 5.21
C ALA A 622 -6.51 -23.13 5.17
N VAL A 623 -6.32 -24.44 5.00
CA VAL A 623 -7.39 -25.46 4.90
C VAL A 623 -7.37 -26.31 6.17
N SER A 624 -8.51 -26.52 6.83
CA SER A 624 -8.52 -27.28 8.10
C SER A 624 -8.32 -28.78 7.86
N VAL A 625 -7.47 -29.43 8.67
CA VAL A 625 -7.27 -30.90 8.62
C VAL A 625 -8.48 -31.71 9.05
N ASN A 626 -9.35 -31.10 9.85
CA ASN A 626 -10.46 -31.79 10.49
C ASN A 626 -11.77 -31.09 10.15
N PRO A 627 -12.56 -31.61 9.20
CA PRO A 627 -13.96 -31.28 9.08
C PRO A 627 -14.71 -32.00 10.22
N TYR A 628 -14.53 -31.51 11.45
CA TYR A 628 -15.39 -31.87 12.56
C TYR A 628 -16.81 -31.44 12.17
N LYS A 629 -17.58 -32.40 11.67
CA LYS A 629 -19.01 -32.28 11.49
C LYS A 629 -19.62 -32.00 12.85
N TRP A 630 -19.97 -30.74 13.07
CA TRP A 630 -20.67 -30.30 14.28
C TRP A 630 -22.10 -30.87 14.36
N ASP A 631 -22.53 -31.54 13.29
CA ASP A 631 -23.81 -32.18 13.01
C ASP A 631 -24.34 -33.11 14.13
N ASP A 632 -23.48 -33.69 14.97
CA ASP A 632 -23.83 -34.86 15.82
C ASP A 632 -23.93 -34.57 17.35
N TYR A 633 -23.67 -33.35 17.81
CA TYR A 633 -24.00 -32.94 19.19
C TYR A 633 -25.45 -32.43 19.30
N GLY A 634 -26.38 -33.34 19.03
CA GLY A 634 -27.81 -33.09 19.24
C GLY A 634 -28.18 -32.96 20.73
N ASN A 635 -28.76 -31.82 21.10
CA ASN A 635 -29.66 -31.64 22.25
C ASN A 635 -29.17 -32.07 23.65
N SER A 636 -28.30 -31.26 24.28
CA SER A 636 -28.53 -30.77 25.66
C SER A 636 -27.57 -29.64 26.03
N LEU A 637 -28.00 -28.38 25.87
CA LEU A 637 -27.35 -27.21 26.46
C LEU A 637 -28.32 -26.54 27.43
N GLU A 638 -28.52 -27.19 28.59
CA GLU A 638 -29.07 -26.58 29.82
C GLU A 638 -27.94 -26.31 30.83
N ASP A 639 -26.69 -26.20 30.37
CA ASP A 639 -25.53 -25.86 31.22
C ASP A 639 -24.76 -24.70 30.58
N ASP A 640 -24.48 -23.66 31.38
CA ASP A 640 -23.94 -22.34 30.95
C ASP A 640 -22.44 -22.39 30.52
N THR A 641 -21.97 -23.53 30.04
CA THR A 641 -20.61 -23.72 29.53
C THR A 641 -20.50 -23.33 28.06
N ILE A 642 -20.38 -22.02 27.81
CA ILE A 642 -19.85 -21.53 26.52
C ILE A 642 -18.46 -22.15 26.31
N LEU A 643 -18.26 -22.61 25.07
CA LEU A 643 -17.16 -23.49 24.66
C LEU A 643 -15.80 -22.78 24.79
N VAL A 644 -14.99 -23.24 25.76
CA VAL A 644 -13.53 -23.11 25.66
C VAL A 644 -13.09 -24.14 24.62
N PHE A 645 -12.93 -23.71 23.38
CA PHE A 645 -12.49 -24.58 22.29
C PHE A 645 -11.07 -25.09 22.58
N PRO A 646 -10.79 -26.39 22.38
CA PRO A 646 -9.53 -26.99 22.81
C PRO A 646 -8.33 -26.47 22.02
N GLU A 647 -7.18 -26.46 22.69
CA GLU A 647 -5.88 -25.87 22.28
C GLU A 647 -5.18 -26.61 21.12
N GLU A 648 -5.92 -27.36 20.28
CA GLU A 648 -5.38 -28.20 19.20
C GLU A 648 -5.83 -27.71 17.80
N GLY A 649 -4.87 -27.22 17.00
CA GLY A 649 -5.00 -27.07 15.54
C GLY A 649 -5.62 -25.76 15.00
N GLY A 650 -5.20 -24.58 15.46
CA GLY A 650 -5.60 -23.29 14.87
C GLY A 650 -4.94 -23.03 13.51
N CYS A 651 -5.60 -22.38 12.55
CA CYS A 651 -5.06 -22.18 11.18
C CYS A 651 -5.06 -20.73 10.69
N ALA A 652 -4.05 -20.37 9.87
CA ALA A 652 -3.79 -19.00 9.45
C ALA A 652 -3.59 -18.88 7.94
N GLY A 653 -4.37 -18.02 7.26
CA GLY A 653 -4.38 -17.93 5.80
C GLY A 653 -3.02 -17.56 5.20
N ALA A 654 -2.22 -16.75 5.90
CA ALA A 654 -0.85 -16.45 5.54
C ALA A 654 0.18 -17.03 6.53
N ILE A 655 0.14 -16.66 7.80
CA ILE A 655 1.25 -16.86 8.75
C ILE A 655 0.78 -17.48 10.07
N TYR A 656 1.36 -18.63 10.44
CA TYR A 656 1.27 -19.17 11.79
C TYR A 656 2.56 -18.85 12.56
N ASN A 657 2.46 -18.31 13.78
CA ASN A 657 3.59 -17.88 14.58
C ASN A 657 3.56 -18.44 16.01
N ASP A 658 4.47 -19.37 16.31
CA ASP A 658 4.86 -19.78 17.67
C ASP A 658 6.08 -18.99 18.18
N GLY A 659 6.89 -18.42 17.28
CA GLY A 659 8.16 -17.75 17.58
C GLY A 659 8.07 -16.22 17.69
N TYR A 660 9.12 -15.53 17.26
CA TYR A 660 9.15 -14.07 17.18
C TYR A 660 8.86 -13.62 15.75
N LEU A 661 7.81 -12.83 15.56
CA LEU A 661 7.42 -12.29 14.25
C LEU A 661 7.39 -10.76 14.29
N THR A 662 8.17 -10.14 13.39
CA THR A 662 8.15 -8.71 13.12
C THR A 662 7.66 -8.47 11.69
N VAL A 663 6.72 -7.56 11.51
CA VAL A 663 6.06 -7.26 10.23
C VAL A 663 6.07 -5.75 10.02
N ILE A 664 6.69 -5.29 8.93
CA ILE A 664 6.94 -3.87 8.63
C ILE A 664 6.61 -3.62 7.16
N ASP A 665 5.86 -2.57 6.86
CA ASP A 665 5.52 -2.15 5.49
C ASP A 665 4.86 -3.27 4.64
N CYS A 666 4.20 -4.24 5.28
CA CYS A 666 3.66 -5.43 4.60
C CYS A 666 2.22 -5.25 4.17
N TYR A 667 1.85 -5.88 3.07
CA TYR A 667 0.51 -5.82 2.48
C TYR A 667 -0.13 -7.21 2.44
N PHE A 668 -1.23 -7.39 3.16
CA PHE A 668 -1.99 -8.64 3.24
C PHE A 668 -3.36 -8.47 2.58
N PHE A 669 -3.57 -9.17 1.47
CA PHE A 669 -4.80 -9.06 0.68
C PHE A 669 -5.44 -10.42 0.37
N GLY A 670 -6.76 -10.52 0.58
CA GLY A 670 -7.56 -11.65 0.12
C GLY A 670 -7.19 -13.01 0.75
N ASN A 671 -6.35 -13.03 1.78
CA ASN A 671 -5.94 -14.28 2.43
C ASN A 671 -7.13 -14.88 3.20
N ASP A 672 -7.22 -16.21 3.21
CA ASP A 672 -8.39 -16.97 3.65
C ASP A 672 -8.02 -18.12 4.59
N ALA A 673 -8.78 -18.30 5.67
CA ALA A 673 -8.66 -19.47 6.53
C ALA A 673 -10.02 -20.09 6.86
N GLU A 674 -10.06 -21.42 6.89
CA GLU A 674 -11.30 -22.15 7.18
C GLU A 674 -11.66 -22.19 8.67
N ARG A 675 -10.74 -21.89 9.61
CA ARG A 675 -11.00 -22.09 11.04
C ARG A 675 -10.43 -21.08 12.04
N SER A 676 -9.40 -20.28 11.78
CA SER A 676 -8.92 -19.37 12.85
C SER A 676 -8.68 -17.94 12.41
N SER A 677 -7.67 -17.70 11.57
CA SER A 677 -7.30 -16.33 11.18
C SER A 677 -7.10 -16.19 9.68
N GLY A 678 -7.77 -15.22 9.06
CA GLY A 678 -7.58 -14.95 7.64
C GLY A 678 -6.14 -14.59 7.25
N VAL A 679 -5.33 -14.05 8.18
CA VAL A 679 -3.93 -13.72 7.92
C VAL A 679 -2.97 -14.36 8.92
N ILE A 680 -2.96 -13.90 10.18
CA ILE A 680 -1.95 -14.27 11.19
C ILE A 680 -2.59 -14.98 12.37
N PHE A 681 -2.07 -16.15 12.75
CA PHE A 681 -2.35 -16.78 14.05
C PHE A 681 -1.08 -16.73 14.91
N ASN A 682 -1.16 -16.10 16.07
CA ASN A 682 -0.02 -15.76 16.91
C ASN A 682 -0.12 -16.40 18.31
N ASN A 683 0.67 -17.44 18.55
CA ASN A 683 1.03 -17.96 19.88
C ASN A 683 2.31 -17.33 20.44
N GLY A 684 3.16 -16.79 19.57
CA GLY A 684 4.44 -16.19 19.92
C GLY A 684 4.38 -14.69 20.19
N PHE A 685 5.49 -13.98 19.98
CA PHE A 685 5.52 -12.52 20.02
C PHE A 685 5.25 -11.94 18.63
N LEU A 686 4.35 -10.97 18.54
CA LEU A 686 4.01 -10.29 17.29
C LEU A 686 4.15 -8.78 17.43
N ASN A 687 4.94 -8.17 16.54
CA ASN A 687 5.00 -6.73 16.33
C ASN A 687 4.71 -6.40 14.87
N VAL A 688 3.70 -5.57 14.62
CA VAL A 688 3.28 -5.12 13.28
C VAL A 688 3.33 -3.60 13.24
N SER A 689 3.97 -3.03 12.23
CA SER A 689 4.02 -1.58 12.00
C SER A 689 3.79 -1.22 10.52
N ASN A 690 3.11 -0.10 10.27
CA ASN A 690 2.93 0.50 8.93
C ASN A 690 2.47 -0.51 7.84
N SER A 691 1.61 -1.45 8.23
CA SER A 691 1.18 -2.58 7.39
C SER A 691 -0.33 -2.56 7.10
N GLU A 692 -0.71 -3.11 5.96
CA GLU A 692 -2.06 -3.04 5.39
C GLU A 692 -2.77 -4.40 5.42
N PHE A 693 -4.00 -4.45 5.95
CA PHE A 693 -4.84 -5.65 6.01
C PHE A 693 -6.17 -5.41 5.29
N LEU A 694 -6.23 -5.75 4.00
CA LEU A 694 -7.37 -5.48 3.13
C LEU A 694 -8.09 -6.77 2.67
N SER A 695 -9.41 -6.82 2.85
CA SER A 695 -10.29 -7.88 2.30
C SER A 695 -9.88 -9.31 2.68
N ASN A 696 -9.15 -9.48 3.78
CA ASN A 696 -8.82 -10.79 4.32
C ASN A 696 -10.07 -11.37 4.99
N LYS A 697 -10.14 -12.70 5.07
CA LYS A 697 -11.32 -13.36 5.61
C LYS A 697 -11.01 -14.67 6.32
N ALA A 698 -11.87 -15.06 7.25
CA ALA A 698 -11.93 -16.44 7.67
C ALA A 698 -13.34 -16.97 7.39
N SER A 699 -13.43 -17.95 6.49
CA SER A 699 -14.64 -18.25 5.70
C SER A 699 -15.36 -19.55 6.05
N GLY A 700 -14.79 -20.38 6.92
CA GLY A 700 -15.42 -21.63 7.34
C GLY A 700 -16.37 -21.49 8.53
N PRO A 701 -17.10 -22.57 8.89
CA PRO A 701 -18.17 -22.55 9.90
C PRO A 701 -17.68 -22.44 11.36
N ALA A 702 -16.37 -22.35 11.58
CA ALA A 702 -15.74 -22.22 12.90
C ALA A 702 -14.61 -21.17 12.90
N ALA A 703 -14.61 -20.23 11.94
CA ALA A 703 -13.59 -19.21 11.80
C ALA A 703 -13.70 -18.12 12.87
N PHE A 704 -12.58 -17.74 13.52
CA PHE A 704 -12.56 -16.88 14.72
C PHE A 704 -12.14 -15.42 14.49
N CYS A 705 -11.44 -15.10 13.39
CA CYS A 705 -11.16 -13.72 13.00
C CYS A 705 -10.67 -13.55 11.54
N GLY A 706 -10.88 -12.36 10.99
CA GLY A 706 -10.53 -12.03 9.60
C GLY A 706 -9.06 -11.67 9.35
N ALA A 707 -8.32 -11.19 10.36
CA ALA A 707 -6.90 -10.80 10.19
C ALA A 707 -5.94 -11.40 11.24
N ILE A 708 -6.18 -11.21 12.54
CA ILE A 708 -5.20 -11.57 13.58
C ILE A 708 -5.86 -12.31 14.76
N TYR A 709 -5.40 -13.53 15.02
CA TYR A 709 -5.71 -14.27 16.25
C TYR A 709 -4.49 -14.23 17.17
N ALA A 710 -4.64 -13.74 18.40
CA ALA A 710 -3.55 -13.51 19.35
C ALA A 710 -3.78 -14.27 20.67
N ASN A 711 -2.93 -15.27 20.93
CA ASN A 711 -2.81 -15.96 22.22
C ASN A 711 -1.66 -15.39 23.09
N SER A 712 -0.84 -14.49 22.54
CA SER A 712 0.33 -13.90 23.19
C SER A 712 0.55 -12.45 22.73
N THR A 713 1.46 -11.75 23.42
CA THR A 713 1.69 -10.30 23.29
C THR A 713 1.77 -9.87 21.83
N THR A 714 0.87 -8.96 21.47
CA THR A 714 0.67 -8.47 20.11
C THR A 714 0.63 -6.94 20.13
N ILE A 715 1.53 -6.33 19.36
CA ILE A 715 1.65 -4.88 19.21
C ILE A 715 1.36 -4.53 17.76
N LEU A 716 0.39 -3.64 17.53
CA LEU A 716 -0.01 -3.14 16.22
C LEU A 716 0.18 -1.62 16.21
N LYS A 717 0.93 -1.09 15.22
CA LYS A 717 1.24 0.34 15.11
C LYS A 717 1.03 0.87 13.70
N GLU A 718 0.52 2.09 13.56
CA GLU A 718 0.52 2.84 12.30
C GLU A 718 -0.13 2.06 11.12
N SER A 719 -1.01 1.10 11.44
CA SER A 719 -1.47 0.05 10.52
C SER A 719 -2.95 0.21 10.19
N ASN A 720 -3.35 -0.10 8.95
CA ASN A 720 -4.75 -0.06 8.54
C ASN A 720 -5.36 -1.47 8.42
N PHE A 721 -6.60 -1.59 8.88
CA PHE A 721 -7.41 -2.81 8.76
C PHE A 721 -8.76 -2.44 8.16
N HIS A 722 -9.07 -2.93 6.95
CA HIS A 722 -10.36 -2.61 6.32
C HIS A 722 -10.90 -3.66 5.37
N SER A 723 -12.22 -3.59 5.19
CA SER A 723 -13.03 -4.54 4.41
C SER A 723 -12.84 -6.02 4.81
N THR A 724 -12.23 -6.27 5.96
CA THR A 724 -11.84 -7.59 6.48
C THR A 724 -13.03 -8.21 7.22
N GLN A 725 -13.20 -9.53 7.05
CA GLN A 725 -14.46 -10.24 7.36
C GLN A 725 -14.22 -11.53 8.15
N ALA A 726 -15.14 -11.87 9.07
CA ALA A 726 -15.14 -13.14 9.79
C ALA A 726 -16.56 -13.69 9.94
N SER A 727 -16.72 -15.01 9.94
CA SER A 727 -18.01 -15.69 10.21
C SER A 727 -18.33 -15.82 11.70
N SER A 728 -17.31 -15.79 12.56
CA SER A 728 -17.43 -15.60 14.01
C SER A 728 -16.21 -14.82 14.53
N GLY A 729 -16.38 -14.02 15.59
CA GLY A 729 -15.32 -13.14 16.08
C GLY A 729 -14.94 -11.99 15.12
N GLY A 730 -13.76 -11.39 15.34
CA GLY A 730 -13.44 -10.05 14.83
C GLY A 730 -12.56 -9.95 13.59
N VAL A 731 -12.06 -8.76 13.31
CA VAL A 731 -10.81 -8.60 12.55
C VAL A 731 -9.65 -9.10 13.41
N ILE A 732 -9.68 -8.75 14.70
CA ILE A 732 -8.71 -9.14 15.72
C ILE A 732 -9.44 -9.94 16.81
N ASN A 733 -8.85 -11.06 17.23
CA ASN A 733 -9.30 -11.87 18.36
C ASN A 733 -8.12 -12.06 19.32
N SER A 734 -8.29 -11.69 20.60
CA SER A 734 -7.25 -11.68 21.63
C SER A 734 -7.63 -12.56 22.82
N ASN A 735 -7.08 -13.77 22.86
CA ASN A 735 -7.39 -14.78 23.87
C ASN A 735 -6.31 -14.79 24.96
N ASN A 736 -6.58 -14.13 26.09
CA ASN A 736 -5.65 -13.97 27.22
C ASN A 736 -4.34 -13.21 26.89
N ALA A 737 -4.28 -12.53 25.74
CA ALA A 737 -3.10 -11.81 25.27
C ALA A 737 -3.15 -10.32 25.60
N ASN A 738 -1.98 -9.73 25.90
CA ASN A 738 -1.84 -8.28 25.92
C ASN A 738 -1.83 -7.76 24.48
N LEU A 739 -2.76 -6.87 24.17
CA LEU A 739 -2.96 -6.27 22.86
C LEU A 739 -2.78 -4.76 22.95
N THR A 740 -1.77 -4.23 22.28
CA THR A 740 -1.57 -2.79 22.12
C THR A 740 -1.85 -2.40 20.68
N ILE A 741 -2.70 -1.40 20.48
CA ILE A 741 -3.00 -0.83 19.16
C ILE A 741 -2.76 0.68 19.24
N GLU A 742 -1.84 1.18 18.43
CA GLU A 742 -1.33 2.56 18.48
C GLU A 742 -1.34 3.20 17.08
N ASP A 743 -1.88 4.41 16.95
CA ASP A 743 -1.91 5.18 15.69
C ASP A 743 -2.52 4.42 14.48
N CYS A 744 -3.38 3.42 14.72
CA CYS A 744 -3.99 2.59 13.68
C CYS A 744 -5.29 3.20 13.10
N ASN A 745 -5.71 2.67 11.95
CA ASN A 745 -7.01 2.95 11.34
C ASN A 745 -7.78 1.65 11.04
N ILE A 746 -8.85 1.40 11.80
CA ILE A 746 -9.67 0.20 11.71
C ILE A 746 -11.04 0.62 11.18
N HIS A 747 -11.34 0.35 9.91
CA HIS A 747 -12.55 0.89 9.27
C HIS A 747 -13.24 -0.06 8.29
N ASN A 748 -14.55 0.14 8.09
CA ASN A 748 -15.37 -0.66 7.15
C ASN A 748 -15.30 -2.19 7.37
N ASN A 749 -14.96 -2.64 8.58
CA ASN A 749 -14.85 -4.07 8.88
C ASN A 749 -16.19 -4.65 9.35
N ILE A 750 -16.41 -5.93 9.02
CA ILE A 750 -17.68 -6.60 9.26
C ILE A 750 -17.45 -7.96 9.93
N ALA A 751 -17.92 -8.10 11.16
CA ALA A 751 -18.09 -9.41 11.80
C ALA A 751 -19.49 -9.95 11.46
N TYR A 752 -19.57 -11.08 10.76
CA TYR A 752 -20.83 -11.76 10.46
C TYR A 752 -21.24 -12.72 11.60
N TYR A 753 -22.46 -13.25 11.50
CA TYR A 753 -22.95 -14.32 12.37
C TYR A 753 -23.77 -15.29 11.52
N ASP A 754 -23.31 -16.54 11.40
CA ASP A 754 -24.01 -17.61 10.68
C ASP A 754 -24.16 -18.92 11.49
N HIS A 755 -23.42 -19.12 12.60
CA HIS A 755 -23.45 -20.34 13.41
C HIS A 755 -23.65 -20.10 14.93
N TRP A 756 -24.15 -21.12 15.63
CA TRP A 756 -24.65 -21.02 17.01
C TRP A 756 -23.49 -21.11 18.02
N GLY A 757 -22.94 -19.97 18.48
CA GLY A 757 -21.79 -20.00 19.40
C GLY A 757 -21.13 -18.66 19.76
N SER A 758 -21.89 -17.58 19.94
CA SER A 758 -21.54 -16.33 20.66
C SER A 758 -20.06 -15.86 20.75
N GLN A 759 -19.51 -15.27 19.67
CA GLN A 759 -18.39 -14.30 19.70
C GLN A 759 -18.52 -13.36 18.48
N GLY A 760 -18.33 -12.03 18.59
CA GLY A 760 -18.41 -11.18 17.39
C GLY A 760 -18.24 -9.68 17.53
N GLY A 761 -17.13 -9.20 18.09
CA GLY A 761 -16.66 -7.83 17.91
C GLY A 761 -15.53 -7.72 16.92
N VAL A 762 -15.39 -6.60 16.19
CA VAL A 762 -14.23 -6.32 15.31
C VAL A 762 -12.91 -6.46 16.06
N ILE A 763 -12.89 -6.11 17.35
CA ILE A 763 -11.97 -6.68 18.34
C ILE A 763 -12.79 -7.54 19.30
N PHE A 764 -12.43 -8.82 19.42
CA PHE A 764 -12.92 -9.70 20.48
C PHE A 764 -11.78 -10.00 21.47
N SER A 765 -12.06 -10.04 22.77
CA SER A 765 -11.11 -10.53 23.77
C SER A 765 -11.78 -11.32 24.89
N SER A 766 -11.10 -12.37 25.33
CA SER A 766 -11.47 -13.25 26.46
C SER A 766 -10.49 -13.19 27.64
N GLY A 767 -9.58 -12.21 27.64
CA GLY A 767 -8.53 -12.05 28.65
C GLY A 767 -7.37 -11.17 28.17
N GLY A 768 -6.57 -10.64 29.11
CA GLY A 768 -5.38 -9.82 28.85
C GLY A 768 -5.60 -8.34 29.15
N ASN A 769 -4.67 -7.46 28.80
CA ASN A 769 -4.94 -6.02 28.76
C ASN A 769 -5.07 -5.56 27.31
N ILE A 770 -6.00 -4.65 27.04
CA ILE A 770 -6.16 -3.98 25.75
C ILE A 770 -5.87 -2.49 25.93
N ASP A 771 -4.81 -2.02 25.28
CA ASP A 771 -4.43 -0.61 25.25
C ASP A 771 -4.63 -0.06 23.83
N LEU A 772 -5.61 0.84 23.68
CA LEU A 772 -5.91 1.54 22.43
C LEU A 772 -5.44 2.99 22.54
N ILE A 773 -4.56 3.41 21.64
CA ILE A 773 -3.88 4.70 21.66
C ILE A 773 -4.03 5.34 20.27
N ASN A 774 -4.51 6.59 20.20
CA ASN A 774 -4.63 7.42 18.99
C ASN A 774 -5.34 6.76 17.78
N THR A 775 -6.05 5.65 18.01
CA THR A 775 -6.57 4.77 16.96
C THR A 775 -7.95 5.21 16.49
N ASN A 776 -8.17 5.19 15.18
CA ASN A 776 -9.45 5.46 14.54
C ASN A 776 -10.26 4.17 14.34
N PHE A 777 -11.53 4.20 14.73
CA PHE A 777 -12.53 3.17 14.47
C PHE A 777 -13.70 3.81 13.72
N THR A 778 -13.83 3.59 12.40
CA THR A 778 -14.87 4.23 11.59
C THR A 778 -15.71 3.25 10.79
N ALA A 779 -17.05 3.43 10.80
CA ALA A 779 -18.00 2.63 10.03
C ALA A 779 -17.88 1.09 10.20
N ASN A 780 -17.37 0.62 11.35
CA ASN A 780 -17.28 -0.80 11.64
C ASN A 780 -18.64 -1.36 12.07
N SER A 781 -18.97 -2.58 11.64
CA SER A 781 -20.23 -3.24 11.98
C SER A 781 -19.99 -4.62 12.59
N ALA A 782 -20.55 -4.82 13.79
CA ALA A 782 -20.66 -6.14 14.39
C ALA A 782 -21.99 -6.82 14.00
N GLY A 783 -21.99 -8.16 14.07
CA GLY A 783 -23.08 -9.01 13.61
C GLY A 783 -24.24 -9.17 14.58
N ALA A 784 -25.06 -10.20 14.39
CA ALA A 784 -26.35 -10.36 15.08
C ALA A 784 -26.27 -10.65 16.61
N SER A 785 -25.10 -10.64 17.25
CA SER A 785 -24.92 -11.10 18.65
C SER A 785 -23.92 -10.34 19.51
N ALA A 786 -23.10 -9.46 18.94
CA ALA A 786 -21.93 -8.90 19.62
C ALA A 786 -21.56 -7.50 19.12
N GLY A 787 -20.61 -6.84 19.78
CA GLY A 787 -20.32 -5.41 19.68
C GLY A 787 -18.91 -5.09 19.17
N VAL A 788 -18.70 -3.96 18.49
CA VAL A 788 -17.45 -3.65 17.72
C VAL A 788 -16.15 -3.87 18.51
N ILE A 789 -16.13 -3.56 19.81
CA ILE A 789 -15.20 -4.16 20.78
C ILE A 789 -16.03 -5.00 21.76
N GLU A 790 -15.70 -6.29 21.87
CA GLU A 790 -16.32 -7.20 22.82
C GLU A 790 -15.24 -7.77 23.76
N ILE A 791 -15.42 -7.59 25.07
CA ILE A 791 -14.57 -8.14 26.12
C ILE A 791 -15.41 -9.06 27.00
N TYR A 792 -15.01 -10.32 27.14
CA TYR A 792 -15.81 -11.36 27.77
C TYR A 792 -14.99 -12.29 28.68
N ASP A 793 -14.88 -11.94 29.95
CA ASP A 793 -14.12 -12.71 30.96
C ASP A 793 -15.02 -13.76 31.64
N ILE A 794 -14.84 -15.03 31.27
CA ILE A 794 -15.60 -16.12 31.93
C ILE A 794 -15.06 -16.49 33.32
N ARG A 795 -16.00 -16.70 34.26
CA ARG A 795 -15.77 -17.29 35.61
C ARG A 795 -14.84 -16.50 36.54
N GLY A 796 -14.69 -15.17 36.35
CA GLY A 796 -13.95 -14.30 37.27
C GLY A 796 -12.46 -14.64 37.41
N LYS A 797 -11.86 -15.24 36.37
CA LYS A 797 -10.43 -15.61 36.32
C LYS A 797 -9.53 -14.54 35.70
N ALA A 798 -10.09 -13.66 34.87
CA ALA A 798 -9.43 -12.51 34.28
C ALA A 798 -10.09 -11.22 34.79
N ASN A 799 -9.31 -10.14 34.80
CA ASN A 799 -9.75 -8.76 35.06
C ASN A 799 -9.23 -7.90 33.90
N THR A 800 -9.72 -8.19 32.69
CA THR A 800 -9.31 -7.52 31.45
C THR A 800 -9.52 -6.02 31.57
N ASN A 801 -8.44 -5.26 31.38
CA ASN A 801 -8.51 -3.80 31.36
C ASN A 801 -8.62 -3.32 29.91
N LEU A 802 -9.49 -2.35 29.67
CA LEU A 802 -9.60 -1.63 28.41
C LEU A 802 -9.19 -0.18 28.66
N SER A 803 -8.06 0.22 28.09
CA SER A 803 -7.60 1.61 28.04
C SER A 803 -7.84 2.17 26.65
N ILE A 804 -8.41 3.38 26.58
CA ILE A 804 -8.74 4.09 25.34
C ILE A 804 -8.25 5.52 25.50
N THR A 805 -7.18 5.88 24.80
CA THR A 805 -6.52 7.19 24.92
C THR A 805 -6.36 7.84 23.55
N GLY A 806 -6.90 9.04 23.34
CA GLY A 806 -6.80 9.76 22.05
C GLY A 806 -7.55 9.10 20.88
N CYS A 807 -8.38 8.08 21.13
CA CYS A 807 -9.05 7.33 20.07
C CYS A 807 -10.31 8.03 19.56
N ASN A 808 -10.69 7.73 18.31
CA ASN A 808 -11.92 8.22 17.70
C ASN A 808 -12.79 7.07 17.20
N PHE A 809 -13.99 6.95 17.73
CA PHE A 809 -15.03 6.00 17.32
C PHE A 809 -16.14 6.76 16.59
N ASP A 810 -16.24 6.61 15.27
CA ASP A 810 -17.27 7.26 14.46
C ASP A 810 -18.15 6.30 13.64
N ASP A 811 -19.46 6.51 13.68
CA ASP A 811 -20.48 5.79 12.89
C ASP A 811 -20.42 4.24 13.00
N ASN A 812 -19.90 3.72 14.11
CA ASN A 812 -19.81 2.27 14.34
C ASN A 812 -21.17 1.70 14.78
N TYR A 813 -21.43 0.44 14.41
CA TYR A 813 -22.67 -0.27 14.75
C TYR A 813 -22.40 -1.54 15.57
N GLY A 814 -22.92 -1.55 16.80
CA GLY A 814 -22.76 -2.63 17.77
C GLY A 814 -23.61 -3.89 17.55
N GLY A 815 -24.19 -4.09 16.35
CA GLY A 815 -24.93 -5.32 16.05
C GLY A 815 -26.16 -5.51 16.94
N SER A 816 -26.09 -6.49 17.85
CA SER A 816 -27.08 -6.67 18.94
C SER A 816 -26.59 -6.19 20.32
N ASN A 817 -25.30 -5.89 20.49
CA ASN A 817 -24.71 -5.36 21.73
C ASN A 817 -24.30 -3.87 21.57
N GLY A 818 -23.36 -3.38 22.38
CA GLY A 818 -22.83 -2.03 22.24
C GLY A 818 -21.79 -1.89 21.12
N VAL A 819 -21.34 -0.68 20.81
CA VAL A 819 -20.09 -0.51 20.05
C VAL A 819 -18.90 -0.95 20.93
N ILE A 820 -19.00 -0.76 22.24
CA ILE A 820 -18.17 -1.46 23.22
C ILE A 820 -19.10 -2.25 24.13
N ASP A 821 -18.88 -3.56 24.27
CA ASP A 821 -19.52 -4.39 25.28
C ASP A 821 -18.44 -5.03 26.18
N MET A 822 -18.46 -4.69 27.46
CA MET A 822 -17.47 -5.13 28.44
C MET A 822 -18.13 -5.94 29.54
N PHE A 823 -17.95 -7.25 29.46
CA PHE A 823 -18.26 -8.22 30.49
C PHE A 823 -16.96 -8.69 31.18
N SER A 824 -16.30 -7.73 31.83
CA SER A 824 -15.13 -7.94 32.69
C SER A 824 -15.22 -7.11 33.98
N SER A 825 -14.57 -7.58 35.04
CA SER A 825 -14.40 -6.88 36.32
C SER A 825 -13.07 -6.11 36.44
N GLY A 826 -12.36 -5.89 35.33
CA GLY A 826 -11.17 -5.04 35.27
C GLY A 826 -11.47 -3.54 35.37
N LYS A 827 -10.89 -2.75 34.46
CA LYS A 827 -11.13 -1.29 34.36
C LYS A 827 -11.50 -0.89 32.94
N LEU A 828 -12.42 0.07 32.85
CA LEU A 828 -12.68 0.82 31.62
C LEU A 828 -12.12 2.23 31.78
N TYR A 829 -11.02 2.53 31.10
CA TYR A 829 -10.38 3.85 31.12
C TYR A 829 -10.52 4.51 29.74
N ILE A 830 -11.08 5.71 29.71
CA ILE A 830 -11.30 6.50 28.50
C ILE A 830 -10.78 7.92 28.74
N GLU A 831 -9.82 8.36 27.94
CA GLU A 831 -9.18 9.67 28.07
C GLU A 831 -8.99 10.33 26.69
N ASN A 832 -9.23 11.65 26.60
CA ASN A 832 -9.02 12.45 25.39
C ASN A 832 -9.63 11.86 24.10
N SER A 833 -10.73 11.10 24.22
CA SER A 833 -11.27 10.26 23.12
C SER A 833 -12.65 10.73 22.66
N SER A 834 -12.98 10.47 21.39
CA SER A 834 -14.28 10.82 20.80
C SER A 834 -15.13 9.60 20.44
N PHE A 835 -16.42 9.69 20.73
CA PHE A 835 -17.46 8.75 20.32
C PHE A 835 -18.56 9.54 19.61
N THR A 836 -18.59 9.51 18.28
CA THR A 836 -19.55 10.23 17.45
C THR A 836 -20.44 9.32 16.60
N ARG A 837 -21.73 9.64 16.50
CA ARG A 837 -22.73 8.96 15.62
C ARG A 837 -22.93 7.46 15.86
N ASN A 838 -22.21 6.83 16.78
CA ASN A 838 -22.24 5.40 17.03
C ASN A 838 -23.64 4.93 17.46
N LYS A 839 -23.96 3.69 17.07
CA LYS A 839 -25.28 3.10 17.28
C LYS A 839 -25.15 1.76 18.02
N GLY A 840 -25.83 1.67 19.17
CA GLY A 840 -26.00 0.42 19.89
C GLY A 840 -27.03 -0.49 19.22
N GLY A 841 -26.95 -1.78 19.52
CA GLY A 841 -27.95 -2.77 19.14
C GLY A 841 -29.32 -2.52 19.78
N LEU A 842 -30.28 -3.39 19.45
CA LEU A 842 -31.62 -3.30 20.02
C LEU A 842 -31.57 -3.51 21.53
N GLU A 843 -31.98 -2.49 22.28
CA GLU A 843 -32.04 -2.50 23.76
C GLU A 843 -30.66 -2.58 24.45
N VAL A 844 -29.57 -2.19 23.76
CA VAL A 844 -28.21 -2.12 24.35
C VAL A 844 -27.55 -0.75 24.21
N SER A 845 -26.72 -0.40 25.19
CA SER A 845 -25.97 0.86 25.25
C SER A 845 -24.82 0.92 24.27
N VAL A 846 -24.43 2.10 23.77
CA VAL A 846 -23.27 2.25 22.84
C VAL A 846 -21.96 1.84 23.52
N ILE A 847 -21.78 2.21 24.79
CA ILE A 847 -20.75 1.63 25.66
C ILE A 847 -21.49 0.90 26.79
N ASN A 848 -21.30 -0.42 26.86
CA ASN A 848 -22.02 -1.30 27.78
C ASN A 848 -21.04 -1.99 28.73
N ASN A 849 -20.67 -1.29 29.81
CA ASN A 849 -19.87 -1.88 30.88
C ASN A 849 -20.80 -2.62 31.86
N ARG A 850 -20.94 -3.93 31.64
CA ARG A 850 -21.85 -4.81 32.39
C ARG A 850 -21.15 -5.83 33.29
N GLY A 851 -19.82 -5.99 33.17
CA GLY A 851 -19.03 -6.89 34.02
C GLY A 851 -18.64 -6.35 35.40
N GLY A 852 -18.96 -5.09 35.71
CA GLY A 852 -18.64 -4.46 36.98
C GLY A 852 -17.27 -3.78 37.05
N ALA A 853 -16.60 -3.59 35.91
CA ALA A 853 -15.34 -2.84 35.84
C ALA A 853 -15.52 -1.38 36.32
N ASP A 854 -14.59 -0.87 37.10
CA ASP A 854 -14.59 0.55 37.48
C ASP A 854 -14.32 1.42 36.24
N MET A 855 -15.17 2.42 36.00
CA MET A 855 -15.17 3.25 34.79
C MET A 855 -14.59 4.63 35.05
N THR A 856 -13.64 5.07 34.23
CA THR A 856 -13.10 6.43 34.24
C THR A 856 -13.20 7.03 32.85
N ILE A 857 -13.81 8.23 32.74
CA ILE A 857 -13.92 9.00 31.49
C ILE A 857 -13.39 10.41 31.77
N ILE A 858 -12.33 10.82 31.06
CA ILE A 858 -11.63 12.10 31.25
C ILE A 858 -11.51 12.82 29.90
N ASP A 859 -11.81 14.12 29.88
CA ASP A 859 -11.59 15.05 28.76
C ASP A 859 -12.07 14.52 27.40
N SER A 860 -13.16 13.74 27.40
CA SER A 860 -13.65 12.97 26.26
C SER A 860 -14.98 13.50 25.73
N VAL A 861 -15.27 13.23 24.45
CA VAL A 861 -16.45 13.74 23.74
C VAL A 861 -17.36 12.60 23.28
N VAL A 862 -18.58 12.56 23.82
CA VAL A 862 -19.60 11.57 23.48
C VAL A 862 -20.77 12.32 22.84
N LYS A 863 -20.93 12.23 21.52
CA LYS A 863 -21.87 13.08 20.77
C LYS A 863 -22.70 12.37 19.68
N ASN A 864 -23.97 12.73 19.58
CA ASN A 864 -24.92 12.23 18.55
C ASN A 864 -25.14 10.70 18.59
N ASN A 865 -24.72 10.00 19.64
CA ASN A 865 -24.82 8.54 19.71
C ASN A 865 -26.26 8.08 19.97
N ASN A 866 -26.59 6.85 19.55
CA ASN A 866 -27.96 6.35 19.53
C ASN A 866 -28.06 4.93 20.08
N ALA A 867 -28.59 4.79 21.29
CA ALA A 867 -28.86 3.54 22.00
C ALA A 867 -30.38 3.31 22.19
N VAL A 868 -31.19 3.65 21.18
CA VAL A 868 -32.66 3.53 21.29
C VAL A 868 -33.12 2.12 20.95
N GLY A 869 -33.31 1.34 22.01
CA GLY A 869 -34.04 0.08 21.99
C GLY A 869 -35.56 0.24 22.00
N GLY A 870 -36.27 -0.89 21.98
CA GLY A 870 -37.72 -0.97 21.96
C GLY A 870 -38.41 -0.43 23.22
N ILE A 871 -39.74 -0.54 23.23
CA ILE A 871 -40.61 -0.07 24.32
C ILE A 871 -40.47 -0.85 25.63
N SER A 872 -39.51 -1.78 25.76
CA SER A 872 -39.56 -2.85 26.76
C SER A 872 -38.50 -2.85 27.88
N ASN A 873 -37.26 -2.34 27.73
CA ASN A 873 -36.39 -1.73 28.79
C ASN A 873 -34.88 -1.49 28.40
N VAL A 874 -34.11 -0.93 29.37
CA VAL A 874 -32.63 -0.94 29.59
C VAL A 874 -31.60 -0.51 28.51
N ALA A 875 -31.64 0.72 27.98
CA ALA A 875 -30.47 1.27 27.26
C ALA A 875 -30.18 2.75 27.59
N ALA A 876 -28.90 3.08 27.80
CA ALA A 876 -28.33 4.43 27.89
C ALA A 876 -27.32 4.63 26.74
N THR A 877 -26.75 5.80 26.51
CA THR A 877 -25.60 5.85 25.59
C THR A 877 -24.36 5.17 26.20
N ILE A 878 -24.10 5.41 27.49
CA ILE A 878 -23.15 4.64 28.29
C ILE A 878 -23.89 4.03 29.48
N TYR A 879 -23.76 2.71 29.66
CA TYR A 879 -24.14 2.00 30.87
C TYR A 879 -22.89 1.53 31.61
N SER A 880 -22.86 1.72 32.93
CA SER A 880 -21.87 1.09 33.81
C SER A 880 -22.45 0.62 35.14
N ASN A 881 -22.12 -0.61 35.51
CA ASN A 881 -22.31 -1.15 36.85
C ASN A 881 -21.01 -1.23 37.68
N GLY A 882 -19.95 -0.50 37.28
CA GLY A 882 -18.73 -0.36 38.06
C GLY A 882 -18.99 0.17 39.46
N ALA A 883 -18.22 -0.29 40.44
CA ALA A 883 -18.41 0.08 41.85
C ALA A 883 -18.05 1.56 42.09
N ASN A 884 -17.01 2.04 41.40
CA ASN A 884 -16.57 3.43 41.36
C ASN A 884 -16.51 3.91 39.89
N ASN A 885 -17.20 5.00 39.61
CA ASN A 885 -17.26 5.63 38.30
C ASN A 885 -16.81 7.09 38.43
N VAL A 886 -15.94 7.54 37.53
CA VAL A 886 -15.43 8.91 37.49
C VAL A 886 -15.62 9.47 36.09
N ILE A 887 -16.23 10.64 35.99
CA ILE A 887 -16.41 11.38 34.75
C ILE A 887 -15.90 12.80 34.99
N SER A 888 -14.86 13.22 34.27
CA SER A 888 -14.25 14.56 34.42
C SER A 888 -14.04 15.26 33.08
N GLY A 889 -14.22 16.58 33.05
CA GLY A 889 -13.92 17.46 31.90
C GLY A 889 -14.63 17.11 30.58
N SER A 890 -15.59 16.20 30.60
CA SER A 890 -16.10 15.51 29.42
C SER A 890 -17.39 16.12 28.88
N VAL A 891 -17.65 15.94 27.57
CA VAL A 891 -18.80 16.51 26.86
C VAL A 891 -19.73 15.40 26.38
N PHE A 892 -21.01 15.49 26.74
CA PHE A 892 -22.08 14.59 26.32
C PHE A 892 -23.16 15.40 25.59
N ASP A 893 -23.16 15.40 24.25
CA ASP A 893 -24.08 16.22 23.43
C ASP A 893 -25.03 15.41 22.54
N ASN A 894 -26.33 15.70 22.61
CA ASN A 894 -27.37 15.16 21.72
C ASN A 894 -27.42 13.61 21.64
N ASN A 895 -27.00 12.94 22.70
CA ASN A 895 -27.06 11.48 22.79
C ASN A 895 -28.47 10.99 23.12
N LYS A 896 -28.81 9.77 22.70
CA LYS A 896 -30.15 9.20 22.82
C LYS A 896 -30.09 7.83 23.48
N GLY A 897 -30.89 7.64 24.52
CA GLY A 897 -31.11 6.35 25.17
C GLY A 897 -32.58 6.15 25.55
N SER A 898 -32.91 4.94 26.00
CA SER A 898 -34.22 4.68 26.63
C SER A 898 -34.26 5.17 28.08
N ASN A 899 -33.12 5.16 28.79
CA ASN A 899 -32.94 5.57 30.18
C ASN A 899 -31.57 6.22 30.33
N GLY A 900 -31.45 7.43 30.90
CA GLY A 900 -30.15 8.11 30.96
C GLY A 900 -29.66 8.47 29.57
N GLY A 901 -30.16 9.57 29.00
CA GLY A 901 -29.93 9.92 27.59
C GLY A 901 -28.47 9.95 27.17
N ALA A 902 -27.57 10.27 28.11
CA ALA A 902 -26.13 10.06 28.00
C ALA A 902 -25.65 8.87 28.86
N LEU A 903 -26.02 8.82 30.15
CA LEU A 903 -25.40 7.94 31.15
C LEU A 903 -26.41 7.18 32.01
N TRP A 904 -26.20 5.88 32.21
CA TRP A 904 -26.79 5.12 33.31
C TRP A 904 -25.69 4.46 34.15
N VAL A 905 -25.58 4.89 35.40
CA VAL A 905 -24.64 4.34 36.39
C VAL A 905 -25.36 3.69 37.58
N THR A 906 -24.77 2.64 38.17
CA THR A 906 -25.37 1.96 39.35
C THR A 906 -24.51 1.97 40.61
N GLY A 907 -23.18 2.14 40.50
CA GLY A 907 -22.27 2.28 41.63
C GLY A 907 -22.10 3.73 42.13
N LYS A 908 -21.04 3.97 42.92
CA LYS A 908 -20.64 5.33 43.30
C LYS A 908 -20.13 6.05 42.06
N THR A 909 -20.63 7.24 41.79
CA THR A 909 -20.29 8.03 40.60
C THR A 909 -19.95 9.45 40.98
N ILE A 910 -18.83 9.96 40.47
CA ILE A 910 -18.41 11.36 40.58
C ILE A 910 -18.40 11.96 39.17
N VAL A 911 -19.06 13.11 39.02
CA VAL A 911 -19.08 13.90 37.78
C VAL A 911 -18.50 15.28 38.07
N SER A 912 -17.39 15.65 37.46
CA SER A 912 -16.69 16.92 37.66
C SER A 912 -16.45 17.67 36.34
N GLY A 913 -16.60 19.00 36.32
CA GLY A 913 -16.19 19.84 35.18
C GLY A 913 -16.83 19.49 33.82
N SER A 914 -17.98 18.79 33.80
CA SER A 914 -18.49 18.09 32.62
C SER A 914 -19.78 18.70 32.07
N ASN A 915 -19.99 18.60 30.76
CA ASN A 915 -21.11 19.23 30.04
C ASN A 915 -22.08 18.20 29.46
N PHE A 916 -23.35 18.22 29.88
CA PHE A 916 -24.42 17.39 29.35
C PHE A 916 -25.44 18.26 28.61
N THR A 917 -25.42 18.24 27.28
CA THR A 917 -26.27 19.07 26.43
C THR A 917 -27.20 18.27 25.55
N ASN A 918 -28.47 18.67 25.45
CA ASN A 918 -29.47 18.15 24.49
C ASN A 918 -29.73 16.63 24.51
N ASN A 919 -29.24 15.89 25.50
CA ASN A 919 -29.40 14.44 25.58
C ASN A 919 -30.87 14.08 25.81
N LYS A 920 -31.29 12.91 25.31
CA LYS A 920 -32.69 12.50 25.31
C LYS A 920 -32.87 11.07 25.83
N ALA A 921 -33.68 10.93 26.88
CA ALA A 921 -34.23 9.67 27.35
C ALA A 921 -35.71 9.50 26.93
N ILE A 922 -36.15 8.26 26.76
CA ILE A 922 -37.58 7.92 26.56
C ILE A 922 -38.30 7.78 27.92
N ILE A 923 -37.64 7.10 28.86
CA ILE A 923 -38.10 6.80 30.21
C ILE A 923 -37.37 7.78 31.15
N ASP A 924 -36.51 7.32 32.06
CA ASP A 924 -35.97 8.15 33.14
C ASP A 924 -34.71 8.95 32.74
N GLY A 925 -34.57 10.18 33.25
CA GLY A 925 -33.30 10.91 33.32
C GLY A 925 -32.76 11.37 31.97
N GLY A 926 -33.11 12.60 31.55
CA GLY A 926 -32.79 13.12 30.22
C GLY A 926 -31.30 13.11 29.85
N ALA A 927 -30.40 13.27 30.82
CA ALA A 927 -28.96 13.07 30.68
C ALA A 927 -28.47 11.86 31.49
N ILE A 928 -28.74 11.83 32.80
CA ILE A 928 -28.20 10.80 33.71
C ILE A 928 -29.34 10.06 34.44
N LYS A 929 -29.26 8.73 34.45
CA LYS A 929 -29.96 7.86 35.41
C LYS A 929 -28.93 7.27 36.38
N ASN A 930 -29.17 7.41 37.68
CA ASN A 930 -28.30 6.82 38.70
C ASN A 930 -29.10 6.02 39.73
N THR A 931 -28.69 4.79 40.00
CA THR A 931 -29.26 3.98 41.11
C THR A 931 -28.34 3.92 42.34
N GLY A 932 -27.07 4.31 42.21
CA GLY A 932 -26.07 4.33 43.26
C GLY A 932 -25.95 5.68 43.98
N SER A 933 -24.74 6.03 44.39
CA SER A 933 -24.40 7.36 44.93
C SER A 933 -23.90 8.24 43.79
N LEU A 934 -24.41 9.48 43.68
CA LEU A 934 -23.99 10.43 42.64
C LEU A 934 -23.53 11.74 43.28
N THR A 935 -22.31 12.15 42.97
CA THR A 935 -21.73 13.45 43.31
C THR A 935 -21.51 14.24 42.03
N ILE A 936 -21.94 15.50 41.99
CA ILE A 936 -21.80 16.39 40.83
C ILE A 936 -21.09 17.66 41.30
N ILE A 937 -20.04 18.06 40.58
CA ILE A 937 -19.17 19.21 40.86
C ILE A 937 -18.98 19.98 39.55
N ASP A 938 -19.15 21.30 39.56
CA ASP A 938 -18.82 22.20 38.43
C ASP A 938 -19.27 21.72 37.03
N SER A 939 -20.48 21.13 36.93
CA SER A 939 -20.96 20.45 35.72
C SER A 939 -22.33 20.98 35.27
N TYR A 940 -22.55 21.05 33.96
CA TYR A 940 -23.70 21.72 33.34
C TYR A 940 -24.67 20.75 32.68
N PHE A 941 -25.98 21.01 32.81
CA PHE A 941 -27.05 20.17 32.27
C PHE A 941 -28.07 21.01 31.49
N ILE A 942 -27.86 21.19 30.17
CA ILE A 942 -28.62 22.13 29.34
C ILE A 942 -29.47 21.39 28.29
N GLY A 943 -30.76 21.70 28.18
CA GLY A 943 -31.62 21.22 27.08
C GLY A 943 -31.97 19.72 27.08
N ASN A 944 -31.50 18.95 28.08
CA ASN A 944 -31.74 17.50 28.18
C ASN A 944 -33.23 17.18 28.45
N LYS A 945 -33.74 16.09 27.87
CA LYS A 945 -35.18 15.74 27.84
C LYS A 945 -35.43 14.29 28.23
N GLY A 946 -36.28 14.05 29.23
CA GLY A 946 -36.70 12.72 29.67
C GLY A 946 -37.81 12.82 30.71
N ASN A 947 -38.40 11.68 31.09
CA ASN A 947 -39.29 11.62 32.25
C ASN A 947 -38.43 11.79 33.51
N GLY A 948 -38.84 12.65 34.45
CA GLY A 948 -38.06 12.92 35.66
C GLY A 948 -36.90 13.93 35.53
N ASN A 949 -37.00 14.92 34.63
CA ASN A 949 -35.99 15.98 34.42
C ASN A 949 -34.65 15.45 33.85
N ALA A 950 -33.58 16.26 33.88
CA ALA A 950 -32.27 15.93 33.32
C ALA A 950 -31.53 14.81 34.07
N ILE A 951 -31.80 14.62 35.37
CA ILE A 951 -31.14 13.64 36.24
C ILE A 951 -32.20 12.90 37.06
N HIS A 952 -32.14 11.57 37.11
CA HIS A 952 -33.06 10.74 37.91
C HIS A 952 -32.31 9.82 38.89
N THR A 953 -32.80 9.73 40.14
CA THR A 953 -32.17 8.92 41.21
C THR A 953 -33.19 8.21 42.11
N TYR A 954 -32.81 7.05 42.68
CA TYR A 954 -33.74 6.18 43.44
C TYR A 954 -33.49 6.10 44.96
N ASN A 955 -32.30 6.45 45.47
CA ASN A 955 -31.97 6.34 46.89
C ASN A 955 -32.15 7.67 47.65
N ARG A 956 -32.64 7.60 48.89
CA ARG A 956 -32.87 8.80 49.74
C ARG A 956 -31.56 9.57 49.96
N PHE A 957 -31.54 10.83 49.52
CA PHE A 957 -30.51 11.80 49.86
C PHE A 957 -30.27 11.83 51.38
N LYS A 958 -29.01 11.65 51.81
CA LYS A 958 -28.57 12.07 53.15
C LYS A 958 -28.26 13.58 53.07
N PRO A 959 -28.94 14.45 53.84
CA PRO A 959 -29.04 15.87 53.51
C PRO A 959 -27.86 16.71 54.04
N ASN A 960 -26.60 16.33 53.76
CA ASN A 960 -25.41 16.97 54.35
C ASN A 960 -24.19 17.15 53.42
N GLU A 961 -24.31 16.93 52.12
CA GLU A 961 -23.27 17.32 51.15
C GLU A 961 -23.87 18.31 50.15
N LEU A 962 -23.17 19.42 49.89
CA LEU A 962 -23.70 20.57 49.15
C LEU A 962 -24.02 20.19 47.70
N ILE A 963 -25.23 20.53 47.26
CA ILE A 963 -25.56 20.64 45.85
C ILE A 963 -25.83 22.11 45.58
N ASP A 964 -24.91 22.79 44.91
CA ASP A 964 -25.20 24.12 44.41
C ASP A 964 -26.04 24.01 43.13
N ASN A 965 -27.06 24.85 42.99
CA ASN A 965 -28.07 24.85 41.92
C ASN A 965 -29.24 23.82 42.01
N GLY A 966 -29.76 23.46 43.18
CA GLY A 966 -31.07 22.80 43.26
C GLY A 966 -31.79 22.85 44.62
N TYR A 967 -33.11 22.65 44.61
CA TYR A 967 -33.95 22.62 45.81
C TYR A 967 -35.10 21.60 45.70
N PHE A 968 -35.60 21.13 46.84
CA PHE A 968 -36.79 20.26 46.89
C PHE A 968 -38.08 21.07 47.02
N ASP A 969 -39.13 20.69 46.30
CA ASP A 969 -40.46 21.23 46.54
C ASP A 969 -41.15 20.58 47.77
N LYS A 970 -42.28 21.18 48.15
CA LYS A 970 -43.14 20.75 49.25
C LYS A 970 -43.71 19.32 49.12
N ASP A 971 -43.66 18.74 47.93
CA ASP A 971 -44.17 17.40 47.62
C ASP A 971 -42.99 16.38 47.54
N GLY A 972 -41.77 16.80 47.88
CA GLY A 972 -40.56 15.97 47.97
C GLY A 972 -39.81 15.79 46.65
N LYS A 973 -40.13 16.58 45.62
CA LYS A 973 -39.53 16.46 44.28
C LYS A 973 -38.34 17.41 44.11
N TYR A 974 -37.25 16.91 43.54
CA TYR A 974 -36.02 17.70 43.33
C TYR A 974 -36.11 18.56 42.05
N HIS A 975 -35.82 19.85 42.18
CA HIS A 975 -35.76 20.83 41.10
C HIS A 975 -34.35 21.38 40.95
N VAL A 976 -33.79 21.29 39.74
CA VAL A 976 -32.52 21.93 39.37
C VAL A 976 -32.81 23.38 38.96
N ILE A 977 -32.01 24.32 39.46
CA ILE A 977 -32.08 25.73 39.07
C ILE A 977 -31.52 25.86 37.65
N ILE A 978 -32.42 26.00 36.67
CA ILE A 978 -32.03 26.35 35.30
C ILE A 978 -31.74 27.85 35.27
N ILE A 979 -30.46 28.21 35.38
CA ILE A 979 -29.99 29.53 34.95
C ILE A 979 -30.17 29.54 33.42
N LYS A 980 -31.14 30.31 32.91
CA LYS A 980 -31.20 30.58 31.46
C LYS A 980 -29.89 31.26 31.05
N PRO A 981 -29.31 30.93 29.88
CA PRO A 981 -28.30 31.79 29.32
C PRO A 981 -28.91 33.19 29.19
N THR A 982 -28.28 34.19 29.79
CA THR A 982 -28.31 35.53 29.20
C THR A 982 -27.86 35.39 27.75
N GLU A 983 -28.44 36.18 26.85
CA GLU A 983 -27.96 36.23 25.46
C GLU A 983 -26.43 36.33 25.47
N PRO A 984 -25.72 35.63 24.55
CA PRO A 984 -24.27 35.75 24.47
C PRO A 984 -23.97 37.24 24.32
N VAL A 985 -23.35 37.82 25.35
CA VAL A 985 -22.92 39.20 25.30
C VAL A 985 -21.98 39.26 24.12
N VAL A 986 -22.40 39.95 23.05
CA VAL A 986 -21.54 40.21 21.89
C VAL A 986 -20.23 40.73 22.47
N PRO A 987 -19.10 40.03 22.31
CA PRO A 987 -17.84 40.52 22.84
C PRO A 987 -17.67 41.92 22.31
N SER A 988 -17.56 42.91 23.19
CA SER A 988 -17.15 44.25 22.79
C SER A 988 -15.88 44.06 22.00
N ASN A 989 -15.91 44.45 20.72
CA ASN A 989 -14.91 44.13 19.71
C ASN A 989 -13.51 44.18 20.35
N PRO A 990 -12.78 43.06 20.45
CA PRO A 990 -11.57 43.02 21.25
C PRO A 990 -10.63 44.12 20.74
N ASP A 991 -10.15 44.95 21.67
CA ASP A 991 -9.15 45.96 21.32
C ASP A 991 -8.03 45.28 20.56
N VAL A 992 -7.68 45.85 19.41
CA VAL A 992 -6.67 45.29 18.50
C VAL A 992 -5.43 44.96 19.34
N PRO A 993 -5.02 43.68 19.44
CA PRO A 993 -3.90 43.31 20.28
C PRO A 993 -2.70 44.15 19.90
N THR A 994 -2.17 44.92 20.86
CA THR A 994 -0.87 45.54 20.67
C THR A 994 0.10 44.44 20.32
N LYS A 995 0.79 44.61 19.18
CA LYS A 995 1.75 43.66 18.60
C LYS A 995 2.50 42.93 19.71
N PRO A 996 2.45 41.58 19.78
CA PRO A 996 3.13 40.84 20.83
C PRO A 996 4.60 41.25 20.92
N ASP A 997 5.07 41.52 22.13
CA ASP A 997 6.50 41.66 22.35
C ASP A 997 7.19 40.37 21.93
N VAL A 998 8.30 40.51 21.20
CA VAL A 998 9.08 39.39 20.69
C VAL A 998 9.53 38.55 21.89
N PRO A 999 9.21 37.24 21.96
CA PRO A 999 9.66 36.41 23.06
C PRO A 999 11.18 36.50 23.21
N SER A 1000 11.66 36.75 24.43
CA SER A 1000 13.08 36.61 24.72
C SER A 1000 13.52 35.20 24.35
N LYS A 1001 14.58 35.11 23.55
CA LYS A 1001 15.16 33.86 23.06
C LYS A 1001 15.22 32.80 24.18
N PRO A 1002 14.72 31.57 23.96
CA PRO A 1002 14.79 30.51 24.97
C PRO A 1002 16.22 30.31 25.46
N GLU A 1003 16.40 30.16 26.77
CA GLU A 1003 17.69 29.71 27.30
C GLU A 1003 17.98 28.30 26.79
N VAL A 1004 19.22 28.10 26.34
CA VAL A 1004 19.66 26.80 25.81
C VAL A 1004 19.66 25.78 26.96
N PRO A 1005 19.06 24.59 26.79
CA PRO A 1005 19.13 23.55 27.82
C PRO A 1005 20.59 23.27 28.20
N THR A 1006 20.89 23.33 29.50
CA THR A 1006 22.21 22.92 29.99
C THR A 1006 22.44 21.45 29.65
N LYS A 1007 23.57 21.18 28.99
CA LYS A 1007 24.01 19.84 28.58
C LYS A 1007 23.85 18.83 29.72
N PRO A 1008 23.30 17.62 29.47
CA PRO A 1008 23.25 16.57 30.49
C PRO A 1008 24.64 16.24 31.04
N ASP A 1009 24.74 16.06 32.36
CA ASP A 1009 25.98 15.66 33.01
C ASP A 1009 26.42 14.28 32.53
N VAL A 1010 27.69 14.19 32.10
CA VAL A 1010 28.30 12.95 31.63
C VAL A 1010 28.64 12.09 32.86
N PRO A 1011 28.32 10.77 32.88
CA PRO A 1011 28.73 9.89 33.95
C PRO A 1011 30.26 9.91 34.14
N SER A 1012 30.72 10.07 35.39
CA SER A 1012 32.14 10.15 35.70
C SER A 1012 32.85 8.83 35.40
N ASN A 1013 33.70 8.83 34.36
CA ASN A 1013 34.54 7.68 34.00
C ASN A 1013 35.62 7.43 35.08
N PRO A 1014 36.04 6.18 35.34
CA PRO A 1014 36.95 5.85 36.44
C PRO A 1014 38.40 6.29 36.17
N ASN A 1015 39.14 6.55 37.25
CA ASN A 1015 40.50 7.08 37.23
C ASN A 1015 41.51 6.21 36.44
N VAL A 1016 42.34 6.86 35.63
CA VAL A 1016 43.53 6.31 34.96
C VAL A 1016 44.77 7.08 35.47
N PRO A 1017 45.94 6.43 35.71
CA PRO A 1017 47.00 6.99 36.54
C PRO A 1017 47.90 8.06 35.89
N VAL A 1018 48.65 8.73 36.77
CA VAL A 1018 49.45 9.94 36.56
C VAL A 1018 50.63 9.77 35.58
N THR A 1019 50.90 10.80 34.77
CA THR A 1019 52.11 10.93 33.94
C THR A 1019 53.14 11.91 34.56
N PRO A 1020 54.46 11.75 34.31
CA PRO A 1020 55.47 12.74 34.70
C PRO A 1020 55.67 13.85 33.65
N SER A 1021 56.05 15.02 34.17
CA SER A 1021 56.28 16.31 33.51
C SER A 1021 57.31 16.39 32.36
N ASN A 1022 56.97 17.14 31.29
CA ASN A 1022 57.53 18.45 30.82
C ASN A 1022 59.06 18.74 30.97
N PRO A 1023 59.73 19.64 30.16
CA PRO A 1023 59.14 20.86 29.56
C PRO A 1023 59.72 21.43 28.22
N SER A 1024 59.15 22.58 27.81
CA SER A 1024 59.74 23.71 27.01
C SER A 1024 60.00 23.49 25.52
N GLN A 1025 59.90 24.48 24.60
CA GLN A 1025 59.59 25.94 24.57
C GLN A 1025 59.15 26.27 23.11
N GLY A 1026 58.49 27.35 22.69
CA GLY A 1026 57.97 28.59 23.30
C GLY A 1026 57.69 29.65 22.20
N GLY A 1027 56.85 30.67 22.46
CA GLY A 1027 56.57 31.80 21.54
C GLY A 1027 55.37 31.56 20.59
N ASN A 1028 54.19 32.21 20.65
CA ASN A 1028 53.70 33.55 21.08
C ASN A 1028 53.56 34.58 19.92
N THR A 1029 52.56 35.46 20.05
CA THR A 1029 52.02 36.46 19.10
C THR A 1029 51.18 35.87 17.94
N GLY A 1030 49.99 36.39 17.58
CA GLY A 1030 49.16 37.45 18.15
C GLY A 1030 48.62 38.41 17.07
N GLY A 1031 47.31 38.74 17.08
CA GLY A 1031 46.75 39.78 16.20
C GLY A 1031 45.32 39.51 15.72
N GLU A 1032 44.44 40.51 15.82
CA GLU A 1032 43.01 40.42 15.51
C GLU A 1032 42.65 40.97 14.13
N SER A 1033 41.48 40.54 13.61
CA SER A 1033 40.35 41.41 13.21
C SER A 1033 39.77 41.28 11.79
N LYS A 1034 38.42 41.23 11.75
CA LYS A 1034 37.47 41.80 10.76
C LYS A 1034 37.58 41.44 9.27
N GLY A 1035 36.54 40.76 8.78
CA GLY A 1035 35.52 41.48 7.99
C GLY A 1035 35.28 41.12 6.50
N ASN A 1036 34.08 40.55 6.26
CA ASN A 1036 33.16 40.86 5.16
C ASN A 1036 33.31 40.23 3.74
N THR A 1037 32.23 39.53 3.34
CA THR A 1037 31.57 39.47 2.01
C THR A 1037 32.19 38.77 0.76
N SER A 1038 31.23 38.25 -0.04
CA SER A 1038 31.24 37.92 -1.49
C SER A 1038 32.06 36.74 -2.02
N ALA A 1039 31.34 35.65 -2.31
CA ALA A 1039 31.06 35.08 -3.64
C ALA A 1039 32.18 34.82 -4.68
N ASP A 1040 32.00 33.64 -5.31
CA ASP A 1040 32.41 33.20 -6.65
C ASP A 1040 33.85 32.74 -6.97
N ASN A 1041 33.96 31.40 -6.99
CA ASN A 1041 34.43 30.55 -8.11
C ASN A 1041 35.88 30.61 -8.64
N VAL A 1042 36.50 29.42 -8.71
CA VAL A 1042 37.61 29.12 -9.64
C VAL A 1042 37.43 27.73 -10.26
N THR A 1043 36.99 27.70 -11.52
CA THR A 1043 37.38 26.68 -12.52
C THR A 1043 37.50 27.38 -13.88
N GLY A 1044 38.74 27.63 -14.33
CA GLY A 1044 39.04 27.88 -15.76
C GLY A 1044 39.08 26.56 -16.54
N ASP A 1045 39.19 26.52 -17.87
CA ASP A 1045 39.41 27.58 -18.89
C ASP A 1045 38.40 27.37 -20.05
N GLY A 1046 37.96 28.37 -20.83
CA GLY A 1046 38.69 29.09 -21.91
C GLY A 1046 38.60 28.30 -23.24
N ASN A 1047 38.19 28.81 -24.41
CA ASN A 1047 37.96 30.15 -25.00
C ASN A 1047 36.63 30.11 -25.81
N GLY A 1048 35.85 31.18 -26.00
CA GLY A 1048 36.14 32.35 -26.86
C GLY A 1048 35.77 32.06 -28.34
N THR A 1049 35.05 32.88 -29.11
CA THR A 1049 34.58 34.28 -28.96
C THR A 1049 33.44 34.58 -29.97
N SER A 1050 32.61 35.62 -29.71
CA SER A 1050 31.93 36.51 -30.69
C SER A 1050 30.98 35.92 -31.76
N SER A 1051 29.94 36.59 -32.27
CA SER A 1051 29.13 37.77 -31.86
C SER A 1051 28.00 37.95 -32.90
N GLU A 1052 27.02 38.79 -32.59
CA GLU A 1052 26.07 39.42 -33.55
C GLU A 1052 25.01 38.53 -34.25
N ASN A 1053 23.76 38.84 -33.90
CA ASN A 1053 22.55 38.62 -34.68
C ASN A 1053 22.46 39.75 -35.74
N PRO A 1054 21.94 39.53 -36.98
CA PRO A 1054 20.56 40.00 -37.20
C PRO A 1054 19.73 39.31 -38.32
N VAL A 1055 18.45 39.05 -38.00
CA VAL A 1055 17.22 39.57 -38.68
C VAL A 1055 16.96 39.35 -40.20
N ASN A 1056 15.76 38.77 -40.48
CA ASN A 1056 14.89 38.86 -41.68
C ASN A 1056 15.26 38.19 -43.03
N GLY A 1057 14.26 37.56 -43.67
CA GLY A 1057 14.29 37.21 -45.10
C GLY A 1057 13.14 36.30 -45.56
N ASN A 1058 11.97 36.87 -45.87
CA ASN A 1058 10.76 36.16 -46.33
C ASN A 1058 10.82 35.78 -47.83
N THR A 1059 9.79 35.07 -48.34
CA THR A 1059 9.42 34.69 -49.75
C THR A 1059 9.75 33.25 -50.19
N SER A 1060 8.95 32.48 -50.96
CA SER A 1060 7.51 32.32 -51.29
C SER A 1060 7.43 31.62 -52.67
N SER A 1061 6.51 30.65 -52.89
CA SER A 1061 5.94 30.20 -54.20
C SER A 1061 6.91 29.73 -55.33
N GLU A 1062 6.58 28.87 -56.29
CA GLU A 1062 5.43 27.98 -56.58
C GLU A 1062 5.86 26.92 -57.63
N ILE A 1063 5.27 25.72 -57.56
CA ILE A 1063 4.79 24.79 -58.62
C ILE A 1063 5.26 25.01 -60.09
N VAL A 1064 5.71 23.95 -60.79
CA VAL A 1064 5.11 23.33 -62.02
C VAL A 1064 6.03 22.26 -62.67
N ASP A 1065 5.36 21.20 -63.13
CA ASP A 1065 5.75 19.95 -63.81
C ASP A 1065 6.83 19.96 -64.94
N VAL A 1066 7.38 18.78 -65.27
CA VAL A 1066 7.00 17.98 -66.47
C VAL A 1066 7.76 16.63 -66.58
N VAL A 1067 6.99 15.53 -66.44
CA VAL A 1067 6.78 14.31 -67.30
C VAL A 1067 7.93 13.66 -68.13
N ILE A 1068 7.75 12.34 -68.39
CA ILE A 1068 8.25 11.44 -69.49
C ILE A 1068 9.23 10.33 -69.04
N ASP A 1069 9.05 9.01 -69.31
CA ASP A 1069 7.87 8.21 -69.74
C ASP A 1069 8.11 6.65 -69.65
N VAL A 1070 7.11 5.88 -69.19
CA VAL A 1070 6.61 4.57 -69.76
C VAL A 1070 7.62 3.35 -69.62
N VAL A 1071 7.28 2.05 -69.58
CA VAL A 1071 6.43 1.18 -70.42
C VAL A 1071 5.92 -0.09 -69.70
N SER A 1072 4.58 -0.22 -69.58
CA SER A 1072 3.68 -1.41 -69.74
C SER A 1072 3.93 -2.75 -68.98
N ASN A 1073 3.02 -3.75 -68.93
CA ASN A 1073 1.64 -4.01 -69.40
C ASN A 1073 0.82 -4.55 -68.19
N GLY A 1074 -0.52 -4.61 -68.12
CA GLY A 1074 -1.59 -4.25 -69.06
C GLY A 1074 -2.76 -5.25 -69.02
N SER A 1075 -3.95 -4.80 -68.60
CA SER A 1075 -5.29 -5.32 -68.97
C SER A 1075 -5.75 -6.73 -68.47
N SER A 1076 -7.04 -7.05 -68.23
CA SER A 1076 -8.29 -6.27 -68.06
C SER A 1076 -9.52 -7.21 -67.87
N ILE A 1077 -10.60 -6.77 -67.16
CA ILE A 1077 -12.05 -7.08 -67.45
C ILE A 1077 -12.52 -8.56 -67.21
N SER A 1078 -13.74 -8.95 -66.76
CA SER A 1078 -14.99 -8.30 -66.28
C SER A 1078 -15.90 -9.25 -65.43
N SER A 1079 -16.92 -8.65 -64.78
CA SER A 1079 -18.36 -9.03 -64.73
C SER A 1079 -18.89 -10.40 -64.20
N ASP A 1080 -19.74 -10.28 -63.18
CA ASP A 1080 -21.14 -10.77 -63.06
C ASP A 1080 -21.58 -12.25 -63.17
N LEU A 1081 -22.34 -12.63 -62.13
CA LEU A 1081 -23.59 -13.43 -62.06
C LEU A 1081 -23.63 -14.98 -62.10
N ASP A 1082 -24.63 -15.44 -61.33
CA ASP A 1082 -25.41 -16.69 -61.36
C ASP A 1082 -24.79 -18.06 -60.97
N GLY A 1083 -25.61 -18.87 -60.27
CA GLY A 1083 -25.32 -20.28 -60.01
C GLY A 1083 -26.03 -20.90 -58.79
N HIS A 1084 -27.33 -21.20 -58.88
CA HIS A 1084 -28.07 -22.01 -57.89
C HIS A 1084 -27.64 -23.50 -57.86
N PHE A 1085 -28.25 -24.25 -56.91
CA PHE A 1085 -28.27 -25.71 -56.66
C PHE A 1085 -27.41 -26.16 -55.47
N ALA A 1086 -27.89 -26.36 -54.24
CA ALA A 1086 -29.15 -26.90 -53.67
C ALA A 1086 -29.20 -28.44 -53.50
N VAL A 1087 -29.70 -28.85 -52.32
CA VAL A 1087 -30.10 -30.21 -51.88
C VAL A 1087 -28.95 -31.22 -51.73
N GLY A 1088 -28.78 -31.95 -50.63
CA GLY A 1088 -29.59 -32.10 -49.41
C GLY A 1088 -29.92 -33.56 -49.12
N VAL A 1089 -30.42 -33.85 -47.90
CA VAL A 1089 -30.93 -35.15 -47.39
C VAL A 1089 -29.92 -36.32 -47.46
N SER A 1090 -29.99 -37.41 -46.69
CA SER A 1090 -31.00 -37.99 -45.78
C SER A 1090 -30.21 -38.91 -44.79
N ASP A 1091 -30.68 -39.49 -43.67
CA ASP A 1091 -32.02 -39.76 -43.12
C ASP A 1091 -31.85 -40.22 -41.62
N ILE A 1092 -32.73 -39.85 -40.66
CA ILE A 1092 -33.86 -40.66 -40.08
C ILE A 1092 -33.41 -41.80 -39.13
N ILE A 1093 -34.02 -42.13 -37.96
CA ILE A 1093 -35.10 -41.56 -37.10
C ILE A 1093 -35.07 -42.30 -35.72
N PHE A 1094 -35.33 -41.58 -34.60
CA PHE A 1094 -35.93 -42.02 -33.30
C PHE A 1094 -35.41 -43.31 -32.59
N THR A 1095 -35.77 -43.70 -31.36
CA THR A 1095 -36.63 -43.23 -30.25
C THR A 1095 -35.75 -43.17 -28.95
N GLY A 1096 -36.18 -42.78 -27.75
CA GLY A 1096 -37.44 -42.29 -27.19
C GLY A 1096 -37.38 -42.33 -25.65
N VAL A 1097 -37.95 -41.29 -25.04
CA VAL A 1097 -38.18 -41.04 -23.61
C VAL A 1097 -38.81 -42.25 -22.87
N ASP A 1098 -38.44 -42.53 -21.60
CA ASP A 1098 -39.38 -42.45 -20.46
C ASP A 1098 -38.77 -42.60 -19.03
N SER A 1099 -39.65 -42.61 -18.03
CA SER A 1099 -39.48 -42.01 -16.71
C SER A 1099 -39.54 -42.97 -15.49
N ALA A 1100 -38.83 -42.55 -14.42
CA ALA A 1100 -39.22 -42.54 -13.00
C ALA A 1100 -39.50 -43.82 -12.14
N VAL A 1101 -39.32 -43.58 -10.82
CA VAL A 1101 -39.91 -44.24 -9.62
C VAL A 1101 -39.26 -45.52 -9.02
N SER A 1102 -39.22 -45.51 -7.67
CA SER A 1102 -39.15 -46.62 -6.69
C SER A 1102 -37.79 -47.14 -6.18
N SER A 1103 -37.58 -46.88 -4.88
CA SER A 1103 -36.84 -47.68 -3.89
C SER A 1103 -37.70 -48.91 -3.46
N PRO A 1104 -37.30 -49.81 -2.51
CA PRO A 1104 -36.08 -49.85 -1.68
C PRO A 1104 -35.42 -51.26 -1.52
N SER A 1105 -34.42 -51.31 -0.63
CA SER A 1105 -34.28 -52.29 0.49
C SER A 1105 -33.13 -53.32 0.51
N SER A 1106 -32.58 -53.45 1.74
CA SER A 1106 -31.98 -54.63 2.38
C SER A 1106 -30.70 -55.23 1.76
N SER A 1107 -29.55 -55.12 2.43
CA SER A 1107 -29.01 -56.12 3.38
C SER A 1107 -28.11 -57.15 2.68
N SER A 1108 -26.98 -57.61 3.23
CA SER A 1108 -26.31 -57.37 4.52
C SER A 1108 -24.89 -57.96 4.43
N SER A 1109 -24.10 -57.80 5.49
CA SER A 1109 -23.14 -58.81 6.01
C SER A 1109 -22.05 -59.38 5.09
N SER A 1110 -20.80 -59.55 5.50
CA SER A 1110 -20.10 -59.26 6.76
C SER A 1110 -18.65 -59.73 6.59
N SER A 1111 -17.79 -59.45 7.59
CA SER A 1111 -16.69 -60.34 8.04
C SER A 1111 -15.55 -60.72 7.04
N SER A 1112 -14.27 -60.71 7.42
CA SER A 1112 -13.67 -60.34 8.70
C SER A 1112 -12.13 -60.37 8.61
N SER A 1113 -11.51 -59.75 9.62
CA SER A 1113 -10.32 -60.26 10.34
C SER A 1113 -8.97 -60.41 9.61
N SER A 1114 -7.97 -59.75 10.23
CA SER A 1114 -6.64 -60.30 10.57
C SER A 1114 -5.65 -60.65 9.44
N SER A 1115 -4.34 -60.41 9.55
CA SER A 1115 -3.52 -59.77 10.60
C SER A 1115 -2.04 -59.83 10.20
N ILE A 1116 -1.21 -58.90 10.70
CA ILE A 1116 0.23 -59.08 11.04
C ILE A 1116 1.17 -59.55 9.91
N GLY A 1117 2.27 -58.82 9.70
CA GLY A 1117 3.43 -59.33 8.94
C GLY A 1117 4.45 -58.25 8.62
N GLU A 1118 5.44 -58.09 9.50
CA GLU A 1118 6.58 -57.18 9.28
C GLU A 1118 7.55 -57.68 8.19
N SER A 1119 8.48 -56.78 7.84
CA SER A 1119 9.89 -57.07 7.53
C SER A 1119 10.31 -57.27 6.06
N SER A 1120 10.82 -56.16 5.50
CA SER A 1120 12.22 -56.00 5.09
C SER A 1120 12.78 -56.70 3.84
N SER A 1121 13.84 -56.07 3.31
CA SER A 1121 14.82 -56.56 2.34
C SER A 1121 14.32 -56.73 0.89
N ASN A 1122 15.13 -56.57 -0.15
CA ASN A 1122 16.28 -55.72 -0.49
C ASN A 1122 16.67 -56.13 -1.93
N GLU A 1123 17.54 -55.35 -2.56
CA GLU A 1123 18.40 -55.76 -3.69
C GLU A 1123 17.80 -55.95 -5.11
N GLN A 1124 18.26 -55.03 -5.99
CA GLN A 1124 18.97 -55.27 -7.25
C GLN A 1124 18.33 -56.14 -8.36
N GLY A 1125 18.38 -55.63 -9.59
CA GLY A 1125 18.31 -56.48 -10.79
C GLY A 1125 17.86 -55.76 -12.06
N SER A 1126 18.83 -55.20 -12.79
CA SER A 1126 18.71 -54.74 -14.18
C SER A 1126 17.88 -55.64 -15.11
N GLU A 1127 17.10 -55.04 -16.03
CA GLU A 1127 17.55 -54.93 -17.43
C GLU A 1127 16.61 -54.10 -18.32
N SER A 1128 17.20 -53.55 -19.38
CA SER A 1128 16.57 -52.68 -20.38
C SER A 1128 15.61 -53.39 -21.33
N LYS A 1129 14.46 -52.77 -21.65
CA LYS A 1129 13.86 -52.88 -23.00
C LYS A 1129 13.42 -51.53 -23.54
N SER A 1130 13.64 -51.40 -24.85
CA SER A 1130 13.62 -50.19 -25.65
C SER A 1130 12.23 -49.83 -26.23
N TYR A 1131 11.95 -48.52 -26.26
CA TYR A 1131 11.12 -47.79 -27.22
C TYR A 1131 9.77 -48.37 -27.68
N GLU A 1132 8.69 -47.62 -27.41
CA GLU A 1132 7.83 -47.18 -28.53
C GLU A 1132 7.35 -45.74 -28.33
N VAL A 1133 7.46 -44.91 -29.37
CA VAL A 1133 7.10 -43.48 -29.34
C VAL A 1133 5.64 -43.33 -29.74
N SER A 1134 4.74 -43.17 -28.76
CA SER A 1134 3.37 -42.74 -29.03
C SER A 1134 3.24 -41.23 -28.92
N LYS A 1135 3.13 -40.54 -30.07
CA LYS A 1135 2.69 -39.14 -30.12
C LYS A 1135 1.29 -39.04 -29.49
N ARG A 1136 1.18 -38.51 -28.27
CA ARG A 1136 -0.08 -37.95 -27.76
C ARG A 1136 0.03 -36.43 -27.75
N VAL A 1137 -0.99 -35.79 -28.30
CA VAL A 1137 -1.09 -34.34 -28.46
C VAL A 1137 -1.25 -33.69 -27.08
N ASN A 1138 -0.42 -32.68 -26.80
CA ASN A 1138 -0.60 -31.80 -25.65
C ASN A 1138 -2.00 -31.17 -25.70
N LYS A 1139 -2.84 -31.46 -24.70
CA LYS A 1139 -3.89 -30.53 -24.29
C LYS A 1139 -3.28 -29.57 -23.27
N SER A 1140 -2.67 -28.50 -23.79
CA SER A 1140 -2.25 -27.36 -22.99
C SER A 1140 -3.46 -26.70 -22.31
N ALA A 1141 -3.20 -26.00 -21.20
CA ALA A 1141 -4.22 -25.44 -20.34
C ALA A 1141 -5.21 -24.53 -21.08
N ILE A 1142 -6.50 -24.69 -20.78
CA ILE A 1142 -7.54 -23.76 -21.22
C ILE A 1142 -7.48 -22.56 -20.27
N SER A 1143 -7.03 -21.40 -20.77
CA SER A 1143 -7.07 -20.15 -20.00
C SER A 1143 -8.51 -19.75 -19.67
N THR A 1144 -8.71 -19.10 -18.52
CA THR A 1144 -10.04 -18.70 -18.02
C THR A 1144 -10.83 -17.84 -19.01
N ASN A 1145 -10.13 -17.06 -19.85
CA ASN A 1145 -10.71 -16.26 -20.92
C ASN A 1145 -11.44 -17.11 -21.97
N ASN A 1146 -10.92 -18.30 -22.32
CA ASN A 1146 -11.58 -19.21 -23.26
C ASN A 1146 -12.84 -19.84 -22.66
N ILE A 1147 -12.90 -20.03 -21.34
CA ILE A 1147 -14.10 -20.53 -20.65
C ILE A 1147 -15.21 -19.46 -20.69
N ILE A 1148 -14.87 -18.19 -20.41
CA ILE A 1148 -15.83 -17.07 -20.46
C ILE A 1148 -16.36 -16.87 -21.88
N VAL A 1149 -15.48 -16.84 -22.90
CA VAL A 1149 -15.91 -16.73 -24.31
C VAL A 1149 -16.79 -17.92 -24.71
N THR A 1150 -16.46 -19.15 -24.29
CA THR A 1150 -17.28 -20.33 -24.58
C THR A 1150 -18.65 -20.25 -23.90
N ILE A 1151 -18.72 -19.81 -22.64
CA ILE A 1151 -19.98 -19.61 -21.90
C ILE A 1151 -20.84 -18.51 -22.54
N VAL A 1152 -20.23 -17.40 -22.97
CA VAL A 1152 -20.92 -16.31 -23.67
C VAL A 1152 -21.46 -16.75 -25.04
N VAL A 1153 -20.70 -17.56 -25.79
CA VAL A 1153 -21.16 -18.15 -27.06
C VAL A 1153 -22.31 -19.15 -26.82
N ILE A 1154 -22.23 -20.00 -25.79
CA ILE A 1154 -23.31 -20.93 -25.42
C ILE A 1154 -24.57 -20.16 -25.02
N LEU A 1155 -24.45 -19.08 -24.23
CA LEU A 1155 -25.56 -18.20 -23.87
C LEU A 1155 -26.15 -17.47 -25.08
N LEU A 1156 -25.33 -16.95 -25.99
CA LEU A 1156 -25.80 -16.34 -27.24
C LEU A 1156 -26.55 -17.34 -28.12
N VAL A 1157 -26.04 -18.57 -28.26
CA VAL A 1157 -26.72 -19.65 -29.00
C VAL A 1157 -28.04 -20.03 -28.31
N ALA A 1158 -28.07 -20.16 -26.99
CA ALA A 1158 -29.30 -20.45 -26.24
C ALA A 1158 -30.35 -19.31 -26.37
N ILE A 1159 -29.92 -18.05 -26.35
CA ILE A 1159 -30.78 -16.88 -26.56
C ILE A 1159 -31.29 -16.82 -28.01
N LEU A 1160 -30.46 -17.12 -29.00
CA LEU A 1160 -30.86 -17.18 -30.42
C LEU A 1160 -31.83 -18.34 -30.68
N ILE A 1161 -31.63 -19.51 -30.06
CA ILE A 1161 -32.57 -20.63 -30.09
C ILE A 1161 -33.90 -20.23 -29.42
N GLY A 1162 -33.86 -19.55 -28.26
CA GLY A 1162 -35.06 -19.04 -27.58
C GLY A 1162 -35.83 -18.00 -28.40
N LEU A 1163 -35.15 -17.09 -29.07
CA LEU A 1163 -35.74 -16.09 -29.97
C LEU A 1163 -36.28 -16.72 -31.27
N GLY A 1164 -35.62 -17.77 -31.79
CA GLY A 1164 -36.14 -18.58 -32.90
C GLY A 1164 -37.41 -19.34 -32.52
N TYR A 1165 -37.42 -19.95 -31.33
CA TYR A 1165 -38.59 -20.66 -30.78
C TYR A 1165 -39.78 -19.72 -30.56
N TYR A 1166 -39.54 -18.48 -30.13
CA TYR A 1166 -40.58 -17.45 -30.01
C TYR A 1166 -41.08 -16.87 -31.35
N ARG A 1167 -40.31 -17.00 -32.44
CA ARG A 1167 -40.73 -16.53 -33.77
C ARG A 1167 -41.69 -17.50 -34.47
N ASN A 1168 -41.60 -18.80 -34.20
CA ASN A 1168 -42.48 -19.81 -34.79
C ASN A 1168 -43.84 -19.98 -34.09
N LYS A 1169 -44.05 -19.33 -32.93
CA LYS A 1169 -45.32 -19.42 -32.17
C LYS A 1169 -46.26 -18.21 -32.34
N LYS A 1170 -46.18 -17.55 -33.51
CA LYS A 1170 -47.01 -16.37 -33.85
C LYS A 1170 -47.74 -16.46 -35.20
N ASN A 1171 -47.77 -17.65 -35.80
CA ASN A 1171 -48.62 -17.98 -36.96
C ASN A 1171 -49.71 -19.01 -36.64
N GLU A 1172 -49.83 -19.42 -35.37
CA GLU A 1172 -51.03 -20.05 -34.81
C GLU A 1172 -51.32 -19.37 -33.46
N ILE A 1173 -52.60 -18.99 -33.25
CA ILE A 1173 -53.13 -18.04 -32.25
C ILE A 1173 -52.96 -16.56 -32.63
#